data_AF-A0A0M1JIS4-F1
#
_entry.id   AF-A0A0M1JIS4-F1
#
_cell.length_a   1.000
_cell.length_b   1.000
_cell.length_c   1.000
_cell.angle_alpha   90.00
_cell.angle_beta   90.00
_cell.angle_gamma   90.00
#
_symmetry.space_group_name_H-M   'P 1'
#
loop_
_entity.id
_entity.type
_entity.pdbx_description
1 polymer ?
#
loop_
_entity_poly.entity_id
_entity_poly.type
_entity_poly.pdbx_seq_one_letter_code
_entity_poly.pdbx_strand_id
1 'polypeptide(L)'
;MNLNYPITIEDCQRLRNVKEDIQFGHYFVFKQGSKNKPVLARMGLRKDNRNREVLPLVSESPVQISQGVRVMFKPPVLESIGCLVSNRDLYRAEHDPVHLFIAVPKPPAKLRLDVLWNDQPFNQREVTLQDGVAIETFATLLPGNYEAYLVSDTQVIGLPLNFTVAEYQLAPLTGRLVNHQLDHDSQYLWFELAVDSYQQPFTEQLIVELIEADATIARIGLFPAASGQYQGGLPISGDQALRLRLIAATDPEKIAEIVIPGSRKQERQVSIISELGQKAYFSMMPEPQAIPVRGGYLSQDKEVLATPLLVEEVITNNRQLQVQADIEALTLVNIDLITGEYSTKIIGDVTAKSTVTVTSTGSMSMTFAGGFVNGEPFEIYTTFIQPTQFDLLVNTPKTLKPRENLTIHLGCKDVAATVPVLVCVRDARLTATELPAVSLGAAAKRNIDVAIADMQEKGIVNCEELFPAGLLDIKQFVQTIKSLVKNFDNVRFRSKFKVSLNLMKNIQSIAFKSNISNIEELSSSLKSLLTRIVTAGIQSNFRLQKLVYDGVEELEGILEALLIGKSLQIREGLIDSIESASLHEEEMDTDAFYFDLLDYPGSAPSLSSSDMIPDGSAPAMMAASSNDFPGSAAPFPDEMMDGTAQMDTAVSEEWATSSLWEEDTEAQTNPSEAVATQKRVEFPEMLFYGLVPVTKTGYDLVLPVGESLTTWVVETFALHNGDWAQTHTNVVVDQPVRIDLEVPPAVYPEDDVVGRIHITTPSGNAKLRLHCDNQPVALRSGQLTLHDPELINTPTELEFAVKPGFYQAIVEDLLTHETDSIEATVQEPTKVKSYRKALHLLQSGDSITLDPAIALRLLPTLDTPFDTLVTETAGYTHLCCEQTAAKILAATFMYLNAKDDTAKRKAEQIIITGIDREQKMFQLGRGFNMYPDQNYVNNYYSTYTVRYLWRLQPLVDLPDLSANLRQTIQNGIDMADQAAKAHNLQRIPKHITSIEDAYTLATLQQRPKEVRQFLDSLLETRDSKIHLRKSVNLVVDRVTMAYAAACLIIFKDWSRGLYLANQVTKQFNAQGMLYSTVDSIAALAMLQQLKLANIAANTGQIKVNAKVMTLQEALTLKETINSVEVIEGIATVQATYPHIEDWDSFGQSFPITVKFIATNTKKDRFSLGNRLTLQISLPQGYQVGDIAHIVLPPCLSAIQGGAKVKQFSLDFAGQDSLQISVLVTSKLQGSQHFAICVRNMFEEERASSTGLLAVT
;
A
#
# COMPACT_ATOMS: atom_id res chain seq x y z
N MET A 1 -3.64 -21.95 -37.32
CA MET A 1 -2.22 -22.14 -37.69
C MET A 1 -1.47 -20.98 -37.08
N ASN A 2 -0.55 -21.29 -36.16
CA ASN A 2 -0.03 -20.31 -35.19
C ASN A 2 1.29 -19.70 -35.68
N LEU A 3 1.25 -18.82 -36.68
CA LEU A 3 1.97 -17.57 -36.50
C LEU A 3 1.01 -16.75 -35.62
N ASN A 4 1.39 -16.32 -34.41
CA ASN A 4 0.42 -15.64 -33.53
C ASN A 4 0.03 -14.24 -34.06
N TYR A 5 0.58 -13.82 -35.20
CA TYR A 5 0.27 -12.57 -35.87
C TYR A 5 -0.62 -12.80 -37.10
N PRO A 6 -1.70 -12.01 -37.25
CA PRO A 6 -2.60 -12.13 -38.40
C PRO A 6 -1.92 -11.64 -39.68
N ILE A 7 -1.51 -12.57 -40.54
CA ILE A 7 -1.08 -12.27 -41.91
C ILE A 7 -2.32 -12.23 -42.80
N THR A 8 -2.64 -11.04 -43.31
CA THR A 8 -3.69 -10.90 -44.35
C THR A 8 -3.05 -10.85 -45.72
N ILE A 9 -3.47 -11.74 -46.62
CA ILE A 9 -3.01 -11.78 -48.01
C ILE A 9 -4.13 -11.38 -48.94
N GLU A 10 -3.91 -10.31 -49.71
CA GLU A 10 -4.93 -9.78 -50.64
C GLU A 10 -5.27 -10.75 -51.79
N ASP A 11 -4.30 -11.53 -52.31
CA ASP A 11 -4.50 -12.47 -53.43
C ASP A 11 -3.79 -13.82 -53.17
N CYS A 12 -4.50 -14.72 -52.50
CA CYS A 12 -4.00 -16.06 -52.17
C CYS A 12 -3.70 -16.92 -53.41
N GLN A 13 -4.38 -16.66 -54.54
CA GLN A 13 -4.21 -17.45 -55.75
C GLN A 13 -2.91 -17.10 -56.46
N ARG A 14 -2.55 -15.81 -56.50
CA ARG A 14 -1.24 -15.39 -57.00
C ARG A 14 -0.11 -15.84 -56.09
N LEU A 15 -0.29 -15.80 -54.78
CA LEU A 15 0.73 -16.26 -53.83
C LEU A 15 1.08 -17.75 -54.08
N ARG A 16 0.12 -18.60 -54.43
CA ARG A 16 0.38 -19.99 -54.83
C ARG A 16 1.27 -20.14 -56.05
N ASN A 17 1.23 -19.19 -56.98
CA ASN A 17 2.04 -19.24 -58.21
C ASN A 17 3.51 -18.84 -57.95
N VAL A 18 3.81 -18.23 -56.80
CA VAL A 18 5.16 -17.82 -56.38
C VAL A 18 5.59 -18.48 -55.06
N LYS A 19 4.88 -19.52 -54.60
CA LYS A 19 5.04 -20.11 -53.25
C LYS A 19 6.39 -20.81 -53.01
N GLU A 20 7.00 -21.37 -54.06
CA GLU A 20 8.29 -22.07 -53.94
C GLU A 20 9.46 -21.13 -53.66
N ASP A 21 9.25 -19.83 -53.87
CA ASP A 21 10.25 -18.78 -53.80
C ASP A 21 10.07 -17.89 -52.55
N ILE A 22 9.09 -18.18 -51.69
CA ILE A 22 8.72 -17.31 -50.56
C ILE A 22 8.72 -18.12 -49.25
N GLN A 23 9.46 -17.62 -48.26
CA GLN A 23 9.45 -18.13 -46.90
C GLN A 23 9.14 -16.98 -45.93
N PHE A 24 8.46 -17.30 -44.84
CA PHE A 24 8.02 -16.34 -43.85
C PHE A 24 8.78 -16.59 -42.55
N GLY A 25 9.49 -15.55 -42.11
CA GLY A 25 9.96 -15.42 -40.75
C GLY A 25 8.96 -14.70 -39.86
N HIS A 26 9.39 -14.33 -38.65
CA HIS A 26 8.58 -13.56 -37.70
C HIS A 26 8.52 -12.09 -38.10
N TYR A 27 9.66 -11.51 -38.45
CA TYR A 27 9.81 -10.10 -38.81
C TYR A 27 10.19 -9.90 -40.28
N PHE A 28 10.32 -10.97 -41.08
CA PHE A 28 10.76 -10.89 -42.46
C PHE A 28 10.00 -11.81 -43.41
N VAL A 29 9.88 -11.38 -44.67
CA VAL A 29 9.59 -12.25 -45.81
C VAL A 29 10.86 -12.44 -46.61
N PHE A 30 11.24 -13.70 -46.79
CA PHE A 30 12.40 -14.13 -47.55
C PHE A 30 11.95 -14.53 -48.95
N LYS A 31 12.47 -13.83 -49.95
CA LYS A 31 12.14 -14.07 -51.35
C LYS A 31 13.37 -14.52 -52.12
N GLN A 32 13.34 -15.75 -52.63
CA GLN A 32 14.38 -16.32 -53.46
C GLN A 32 14.00 -16.13 -54.93
N GLY A 33 14.88 -15.58 -55.76
CA GLY A 33 14.58 -15.39 -57.18
C GLY A 33 14.29 -16.73 -57.88
N SER A 34 13.17 -16.79 -58.61
CA SER A 34 12.72 -17.95 -59.37
C SER A 34 13.84 -18.65 -60.14
N LYS A 35 13.95 -19.97 -59.96
CA LYS A 35 14.92 -20.86 -60.63
C LYS A 35 14.73 -20.97 -62.15
N ASN A 36 13.91 -20.12 -62.79
CA ASN A 36 13.77 -20.04 -64.24
C ASN A 36 15.07 -19.54 -64.89
N LYS A 37 16.05 -20.45 -64.97
CA LYS A 37 17.34 -20.23 -65.64
C LYS A 37 17.05 -19.89 -67.10
N PRO A 38 17.41 -18.70 -67.60
CA PRO A 38 17.44 -18.48 -69.04
C PRO A 38 18.36 -19.56 -69.65
N VAL A 39 17.95 -20.16 -70.77
CA VAL A 39 18.64 -21.30 -71.40
C VAL A 39 20.14 -21.05 -71.62
N LEU A 40 20.56 -19.78 -71.75
CA LEU A 40 21.94 -19.32 -71.86
C LEU A 40 22.79 -19.43 -70.56
N ALA A 41 22.19 -19.44 -69.36
CA ALA A 41 22.91 -19.56 -68.09
C ALA A 41 23.47 -20.98 -67.84
N ARG A 42 23.06 -21.99 -68.63
CA ARG A 42 23.64 -23.35 -68.58
C ARG A 42 25.07 -23.43 -69.12
N MET A 43 25.59 -22.39 -69.78
CA MET A 43 26.96 -22.37 -70.36
C MET A 43 28.08 -21.96 -69.40
N GLY A 44 27.84 -21.91 -68.08
CA GLY A 44 28.91 -21.92 -67.07
C GLY A 44 29.73 -20.63 -66.89
N LEU A 45 29.32 -19.49 -67.47
CA LEU A 45 30.14 -18.25 -67.50
C LEU A 45 29.53 -17.04 -66.75
N ARG A 46 28.43 -17.19 -66.02
CA ARG A 46 27.87 -16.11 -65.18
C ARG A 46 27.53 -16.65 -63.79
N LYS A 47 28.06 -16.00 -62.73
CA LYS A 47 27.54 -16.17 -61.37
C LYS A 47 26.03 -15.93 -61.43
N ASP A 48 25.27 -16.91 -60.95
CA ASP A 48 23.81 -16.93 -60.88
C ASP A 48 23.41 -15.80 -59.92
N ASN A 49 23.24 -14.57 -60.45
CA ASN A 49 22.87 -13.40 -59.65
C ASN A 49 21.37 -13.51 -59.34
N ARG A 50 21.03 -14.49 -58.48
CA ARG A 50 19.67 -14.66 -58.00
C ARG A 50 19.35 -13.42 -57.17
N ASN A 51 18.38 -12.63 -57.63
CA ASN A 51 17.83 -11.55 -56.82
C ASN A 51 17.19 -12.19 -55.59
N ARG A 52 17.86 -12.09 -54.46
CA ARG A 52 17.32 -12.42 -53.16
C ARG A 52 16.92 -11.13 -52.49
N GLU A 53 15.78 -11.17 -51.83
CA GLU A 53 15.18 -10.00 -51.24
C GLU A 53 14.65 -10.38 -49.86
N VAL A 54 14.95 -9.54 -48.87
CA VAL A 54 14.46 -9.69 -47.49
C VAL A 54 13.61 -8.48 -47.17
N LEU A 55 12.31 -8.70 -47.10
CA LEU A 55 11.32 -7.65 -46.89
C LEU A 55 10.92 -7.61 -45.41
N PRO A 56 11.02 -6.47 -44.72
CA PRO A 56 10.65 -6.38 -43.31
C PRO A 56 9.12 -6.37 -43.13
N LEU A 57 8.64 -7.08 -42.11
CA LEU A 57 7.25 -7.17 -41.69
C LEU A 57 7.08 -6.39 -40.38
N VAL A 58 7.03 -5.07 -40.43
CA VAL A 58 6.85 -4.23 -39.21
C VAL A 58 5.98 -3.00 -39.40
N SER A 59 5.55 -2.71 -40.63
CA SER A 59 4.63 -1.60 -40.87
C SER A 59 3.20 -2.12 -40.98
N GLU A 60 2.24 -1.29 -40.55
CA GLU A 60 0.82 -1.50 -40.84
C GLU A 60 0.52 -1.38 -42.34
N SER A 61 1.46 -0.83 -43.11
CA SER A 61 1.35 -0.75 -44.56
C SER A 61 1.58 -2.13 -45.19
N PRO A 62 0.72 -2.55 -46.14
CA PRO A 62 0.90 -3.84 -46.78
C PRO A 62 2.25 -3.94 -47.51
N VAL A 63 3.01 -5.00 -47.22
CA VAL A 63 4.28 -5.31 -47.86
C VAL A 63 4.00 -6.02 -49.18
N GLN A 64 4.44 -5.42 -50.30
CA GLN A 64 4.27 -5.99 -51.63
C GLN A 64 5.34 -7.06 -51.89
N ILE A 65 4.95 -8.35 -51.89
CA ILE A 65 5.90 -9.45 -52.09
C ILE A 65 6.13 -9.72 -53.60
N SER A 66 5.04 -9.74 -54.35
CA SER A 66 5.02 -9.91 -55.81
C SER A 66 3.84 -9.15 -56.40
N GLN A 67 3.75 -8.99 -57.73
CA GLN A 67 2.72 -8.17 -58.36
C GLN A 67 1.29 -8.64 -58.02
N GLY A 68 0.59 -7.90 -57.17
CA GLY A 68 -0.77 -8.21 -56.69
C GLY A 68 -0.84 -9.09 -55.45
N VAL A 69 0.30 -9.49 -54.86
CA VAL A 69 0.34 -10.15 -53.55
C VAL A 69 0.87 -9.16 -52.51
N ARG A 70 0.01 -8.75 -51.59
CA ARG A 70 0.38 -7.93 -50.44
C ARG A 70 0.15 -8.70 -49.16
N VAL A 71 1.06 -8.52 -48.22
CA VAL A 71 0.97 -9.07 -46.87
C VAL A 71 0.84 -7.92 -45.89
N MET A 72 -0.24 -7.92 -45.11
CA MET A 72 -0.36 -7.07 -43.94
C MET A 72 0.14 -7.82 -42.72
N PHE A 73 1.00 -7.16 -41.95
CA PHE A 73 1.50 -7.64 -40.69
C PHE A 73 1.00 -6.73 -39.57
N LYS A 74 0.52 -7.33 -38.48
CA LYS A 74 0.21 -6.59 -37.26
C LYS A 74 1.32 -6.87 -36.24
N PRO A 75 2.23 -5.93 -35.99
CA PRO A 75 3.32 -6.14 -35.05
C PRO A 75 2.80 -6.46 -33.65
N PRO A 76 3.57 -7.21 -32.84
CA PRO A 76 3.28 -7.35 -31.42
C PRO A 76 3.15 -5.97 -30.80
N VAL A 77 2.05 -5.78 -30.06
CA VAL A 77 1.81 -4.55 -29.31
C VAL A 77 2.65 -4.63 -28.05
N LEU A 78 3.68 -3.80 -27.98
CA LEU A 78 4.48 -3.66 -26.76
C LEU A 78 3.70 -2.84 -25.73
N GLU A 79 3.88 -3.16 -24.46
CA GLU A 79 3.33 -2.32 -23.39
C GLU A 79 4.13 -1.02 -23.26
N SER A 80 3.44 0.07 -22.96
CA SER A 80 4.11 1.29 -22.52
C SER A 80 4.89 1.00 -21.24
N ILE A 81 6.19 1.30 -21.24
CA ILE A 81 6.99 1.16 -20.03
C ILE A 81 6.56 2.23 -19.02
N GLY A 82 6.19 1.78 -17.83
CA GLY A 82 5.95 2.65 -16.69
C GLY A 82 5.96 1.87 -15.39
N CYS A 83 6.19 2.57 -14.28
CA CYS A 83 6.08 2.01 -12.95
C CYS A 83 5.19 2.87 -12.05
N LEU A 84 4.52 2.17 -11.13
CA LEU A 84 3.79 2.74 -10.02
C LEU A 84 4.27 2.02 -8.76
N VAL A 85 4.91 2.74 -7.85
CA VAL A 85 5.46 2.17 -6.61
C VAL A 85 5.03 2.99 -5.41
N SER A 86 4.89 2.36 -4.26
CA SER A 86 4.64 3.03 -2.99
C SER A 86 5.93 3.28 -2.24
N ASN A 87 5.93 4.24 -1.33
CA ASN A 87 7.04 4.46 -0.41
C ASN A 87 7.21 3.34 0.64
N ARG A 88 6.17 2.53 0.86
CA ARG A 88 6.15 1.32 1.70
C ARG A 88 4.89 0.49 1.41
N ASP A 89 4.84 -0.72 1.96
CA ASP A 89 3.70 -1.62 1.75
C ASP A 89 2.64 -1.52 2.85
N LEU A 90 3.01 -1.01 4.02
CA LEU A 90 2.14 -0.94 5.20
C LEU A 90 2.09 0.47 5.77
N TYR A 91 0.88 0.97 5.97
CA TYR A 91 0.61 2.32 6.45
C TYR A 91 -0.29 2.31 7.67
N ARG A 92 -0.01 3.21 8.63
CA ARG A 92 -0.89 3.45 9.77
C ARG A 92 -2.15 4.13 9.29
N ALA A 93 -3.29 3.50 9.55
CA ALA A 93 -4.60 4.04 9.23
C ALA A 93 -4.70 5.47 9.74
N GLU A 94 -5.10 6.36 8.84
CA GLU A 94 -5.32 7.78 9.08
C GLU A 94 -4.14 8.63 9.55
N HIS A 95 -3.03 8.02 9.95
CA HIS A 95 -1.81 8.69 10.39
C HIS A 95 -0.82 8.87 9.25
N ASP A 96 -0.60 7.81 8.48
CA ASP A 96 0.47 7.79 7.51
C ASP A 96 -0.02 8.23 6.13
N PRO A 97 0.63 9.24 5.52
CA PRO A 97 0.40 9.50 4.10
C PRO A 97 0.97 8.34 3.27
N VAL A 98 0.18 7.92 2.28
CA VAL A 98 0.62 7.04 1.21
C VAL A 98 1.16 7.90 0.09
N HIS A 99 2.42 7.70 -0.26
CA HIS A 99 3.03 8.33 -1.41
C HIS A 99 3.25 7.29 -2.51
N LEU A 100 2.61 7.54 -3.64
CA LEU A 100 2.73 6.74 -4.85
C LEU A 100 3.64 7.48 -5.82
N PHE A 101 4.79 6.91 -6.13
CA PHE A 101 5.69 7.41 -7.15
C PHE A 101 5.37 6.79 -8.50
N ILE A 102 5.32 7.65 -9.51
CA ILE A 102 5.00 7.30 -10.88
C ILE A 102 6.21 7.67 -11.74
N ALA A 103 6.69 6.75 -12.56
CA ALA A 103 7.67 7.04 -13.60
C ALA A 103 7.25 6.39 -14.93
N VAL A 104 7.15 7.20 -15.97
CA VAL A 104 6.81 6.79 -17.34
C VAL A 104 7.82 7.47 -18.28
N PRO A 105 8.87 6.75 -18.75
CA PRO A 105 9.89 7.26 -19.66
C PRO A 105 9.39 8.09 -20.85
N LYS A 106 8.28 7.65 -21.46
CA LYS A 106 7.57 8.37 -22.51
C LYS A 106 6.10 8.51 -22.10
N PRO A 107 5.75 9.58 -21.35
CA PRO A 107 4.41 9.71 -20.79
C PRO A 107 3.38 9.84 -21.91
N PRO A 108 2.24 9.13 -21.83
CA PRO A 108 1.16 9.30 -22.79
C PRO A 108 0.51 10.68 -22.61
N ALA A 109 -0.24 11.13 -23.62
CA ALA A 109 -0.93 12.43 -23.57
C ALA A 109 -1.95 12.52 -22.43
N LYS A 110 -2.55 11.38 -22.07
CA LYS A 110 -3.45 11.24 -20.92
C LYS A 110 -3.01 10.05 -20.09
N LEU A 111 -2.74 10.31 -18.82
CA LEU A 111 -2.44 9.30 -17.83
C LEU A 111 -3.39 9.49 -16.65
N ARG A 112 -3.99 8.39 -16.19
CA ARG A 112 -4.89 8.36 -15.05
C ARG A 112 -4.38 7.38 -14.03
N LEU A 113 -4.45 7.75 -12.76
CA LEU A 113 -4.22 6.84 -11.63
C LEU A 113 -5.58 6.39 -11.12
N ASP A 114 -5.81 5.08 -11.16
CA ASP A 114 -6.97 4.43 -10.57
C ASP A 114 -6.53 3.74 -9.27
N VAL A 115 -7.30 3.93 -8.21
CA VAL A 115 -7.10 3.30 -6.91
C VAL A 115 -8.38 2.59 -6.50
N LEU A 116 -8.25 1.33 -6.12
CA LEU A 116 -9.27 0.48 -5.54
C LEU A 116 -9.00 0.33 -4.03
N TRP A 117 -10.07 0.18 -3.27
CA TRP A 117 -10.06 -0.13 -1.84
C TRP A 117 -10.98 -1.33 -1.61
N ASN A 118 -10.41 -2.44 -1.13
CA ASN A 118 -11.11 -3.73 -0.99
C ASN A 118 -11.89 -4.10 -2.26
N ASP A 119 -11.19 -4.10 -3.41
CA ASP A 119 -11.72 -4.38 -4.75
C ASP A 119 -12.80 -3.42 -5.27
N GLN A 120 -13.08 -2.32 -4.55
CA GLN A 120 -14.05 -1.30 -4.94
C GLN A 120 -13.34 -0.03 -5.42
N PRO A 121 -13.83 0.64 -6.48
CA PRO A 121 -13.30 1.94 -6.89
C PRO A 121 -13.27 2.93 -5.71
N PHE A 122 -12.07 3.44 -5.44
CA PHE A 122 -11.79 4.39 -4.36
C PHE A 122 -11.51 5.78 -4.90
N ASN A 123 -10.58 5.92 -5.86
CA ASN A 123 -10.20 7.22 -6.42
C ASN A 123 -9.76 7.06 -7.88
N GLN A 124 -10.09 8.03 -8.72
CA GLN A 124 -9.55 8.15 -10.08
C GLN A 124 -9.14 9.60 -10.31
N ARG A 125 -7.90 9.83 -10.77
CA ARG A 125 -7.40 11.18 -11.04
C ARG A 125 -6.47 11.20 -12.25
N GLU A 126 -6.56 12.25 -13.07
CA GLU A 126 -5.56 12.49 -14.11
C GLU A 126 -4.23 12.88 -13.46
N VAL A 127 -3.13 12.29 -13.93
CA VAL A 127 -1.79 12.53 -13.42
C VAL A 127 -1.01 13.33 -14.44
N THR A 128 -0.41 14.43 -13.99
CA THR A 128 0.53 15.22 -14.82
C THR A 128 1.95 14.87 -14.41
N LEU A 129 2.74 14.37 -15.36
CA LEU A 129 4.13 14.00 -15.14
C LEU A 129 5.06 15.17 -15.49
N GLN A 130 6.03 15.46 -14.61
CA GLN A 130 7.14 16.37 -14.88
C GLN A 130 8.35 15.53 -15.30
N ASP A 131 8.82 15.72 -16.54
CA ASP A 131 9.94 14.94 -17.12
C ASP A 131 9.76 13.41 -16.95
N GLY A 132 8.51 12.95 -17.07
CA GLY A 132 8.13 11.55 -16.95
C GLY A 132 7.92 11.04 -15.52
N VAL A 133 8.05 11.88 -14.48
CA VAL A 133 7.81 11.46 -13.08
C VAL A 133 6.74 12.29 -12.36
N ALA A 134 6.08 11.69 -11.36
CA ALA A 134 5.21 12.39 -10.41
C ALA A 134 5.13 11.66 -9.07
N ILE A 135 4.61 12.36 -8.05
CA ILE A 135 4.23 11.79 -6.76
C ILE A 135 2.77 12.12 -6.51
N GLU A 136 1.96 11.09 -6.33
CA GLU A 136 0.58 11.21 -5.86
C GLU A 136 0.54 10.86 -4.37
N THR A 137 -0.02 11.76 -3.57
CA THR A 137 -0.15 11.54 -2.13
C THR A 137 -1.60 11.31 -1.75
N PHE A 138 -1.82 10.33 -0.88
CA PHE A 138 -3.09 10.03 -0.27
C PHE A 138 -2.93 10.11 1.24
N ALA A 139 -3.58 11.08 1.88
CA ALA A 139 -3.67 11.14 3.33
C ALA A 139 -4.98 10.49 3.82
N THR A 140 -5.03 10.19 5.11
CA THR A 140 -6.27 9.78 5.82
C THR A 140 -6.97 8.57 5.20
N LEU A 141 -6.20 7.58 4.75
CA LEU A 141 -6.75 6.35 4.21
C LEU A 141 -7.32 5.48 5.33
N LEU A 142 -8.44 4.82 5.02
CA LEU A 142 -9.12 3.91 5.91
C LEU A 142 -8.37 2.58 6.00
N PRO A 143 -8.52 1.83 7.10
CA PRO A 143 -8.02 0.47 7.14
C PRO A 143 -8.53 -0.37 5.95
N GLY A 144 -7.65 -1.16 5.34
CA GLY A 144 -8.00 -2.04 4.24
C GLY A 144 -6.84 -2.28 3.27
N ASN A 145 -7.13 -3.09 2.25
CA ASN A 145 -6.21 -3.36 1.16
C ASN A 145 -6.49 -2.39 0.02
N TYR A 146 -5.44 -1.82 -0.54
CA TYR A 146 -5.49 -0.89 -1.65
C TYR A 146 -4.72 -1.47 -2.83
N GLU A 147 -5.33 -1.37 -4.00
CA GLU A 147 -4.69 -1.66 -5.28
C GLU A 147 -4.70 -0.38 -6.11
N ALA A 148 -3.59 -0.03 -6.73
CA ALA A 148 -3.46 1.14 -7.57
C ALA A 148 -2.85 0.75 -8.91
N TYR A 149 -3.31 1.34 -10.02
CA TYR A 149 -2.74 1.10 -11.33
C TYR A 149 -2.87 2.33 -12.23
N LEU A 150 -1.96 2.44 -13.19
CA LEU A 150 -1.94 3.52 -14.17
C LEU A 150 -2.73 3.11 -15.40
N VAL A 151 -3.57 3.99 -15.91
CA VAL A 151 -4.38 3.78 -17.11
C VAL A 151 -4.07 4.88 -18.11
N SER A 152 -3.82 4.48 -19.36
CA SER A 152 -3.82 5.39 -20.50
C SER A 152 -4.80 4.88 -21.54
N ASP A 153 -5.79 5.71 -21.85
CA ASP A 153 -6.97 5.35 -22.63
C ASP A 153 -7.71 4.14 -22.02
N THR A 154 -7.40 2.93 -22.48
CA THR A 154 -7.94 1.66 -21.96
C THR A 154 -6.86 0.65 -21.55
N GLN A 155 -5.59 1.02 -21.68
CA GLN A 155 -4.45 0.15 -21.38
C GLN A 155 -3.91 0.46 -19.99
N VAL A 156 -3.73 -0.60 -19.18
CA VAL A 156 -3.00 -0.50 -17.92
C VAL A 156 -1.50 -0.41 -18.23
N ILE A 157 -0.82 0.55 -17.61
CA ILE A 157 0.61 0.78 -17.75
C ILE A 157 1.31 0.22 -16.51
N GLY A 158 2.28 -0.67 -16.73
CA GLY A 158 3.03 -1.31 -15.65
C GLY A 158 2.19 -2.33 -14.85
N LEU A 159 2.72 -2.74 -13.70
CA LEU A 159 2.04 -3.66 -12.79
C LEU A 159 1.16 -2.89 -11.79
N PRO A 160 0.03 -3.47 -11.36
CA PRO A 160 -0.72 -2.92 -10.25
C PRO A 160 0.11 -2.95 -8.96
N LEU A 161 0.04 -1.85 -8.24
CA LEU A 161 0.65 -1.67 -6.94
C LEU A 161 -0.34 -2.06 -5.84
N ASN A 162 0.10 -2.87 -4.88
CA ASN A 162 -0.70 -3.26 -3.73
C ASN A 162 -0.07 -2.74 -2.43
N PHE A 163 -0.87 -2.16 -1.55
CA PHE A 163 -0.45 -1.75 -0.20
C PHE A 163 -1.60 -1.88 0.80
N THR A 164 -1.28 -1.97 2.08
CA THR A 164 -2.24 -2.15 3.17
C THR A 164 -2.19 -0.97 4.13
N VAL A 165 -3.37 -0.54 4.57
CA VAL A 165 -3.54 0.50 5.61
C VAL A 165 -4.15 -0.19 6.84
N ALA A 166 -3.54 -0.01 8.02
CA ALA A 166 -3.88 -0.70 9.27
C ALA A 166 -3.53 0.14 10.50
N GLU A 167 -4.24 0.02 11.61
CA GLU A 167 -3.76 0.58 12.89
C GLU A 167 -2.60 -0.29 13.38
N TYR A 168 -1.38 0.24 13.49
CA TYR A 168 -0.19 -0.63 13.65
C TYR A 168 0.92 0.05 14.46
N GLN A 169 1.70 -0.77 15.19
CA GLN A 169 2.94 -0.38 15.88
C GLN A 169 4.13 -1.18 15.33
N LEU A 170 5.31 -0.57 15.32
CA LEU A 170 6.54 -1.13 14.74
C LEU A 170 6.87 -2.52 15.30
N ALA A 171 7.32 -3.42 14.42
CA ALA A 171 7.66 -4.78 14.77
C ALA A 171 8.94 -4.85 15.65
N PRO A 172 8.97 -5.73 16.67
CA PRO A 172 10.12 -5.91 17.56
C PRO A 172 11.31 -6.61 16.89
N LEU A 173 11.06 -7.30 15.78
CA LEU A 173 12.08 -7.84 14.88
C LEU A 173 12.02 -7.09 13.57
N THR A 174 13.18 -6.84 12.99
CA THR A 174 13.33 -6.11 11.75
C THR A 174 14.35 -6.83 10.90
N GLY A 175 14.06 -7.01 9.63
CA GLY A 175 14.92 -7.76 8.74
C GLY A 175 15.17 -6.99 7.46
N ARG A 176 16.38 -7.10 6.93
CA ARG A 176 16.78 -6.53 5.65
C ARG A 176 17.44 -7.59 4.80
N LEU A 177 17.00 -7.68 3.55
CA LEU A 177 17.69 -8.47 2.53
C LEU A 177 19.00 -7.77 2.17
N VAL A 178 20.14 -8.33 2.60
CA VAL A 178 21.48 -7.81 2.29
C VAL A 178 21.89 -8.25 0.89
N ASN A 179 21.67 -9.54 0.61
CA ASN A 179 21.95 -10.13 -0.68
C ASN A 179 20.94 -11.23 -0.95
N HIS A 180 20.69 -11.51 -2.22
CA HIS A 180 19.96 -12.68 -2.65
C HIS A 180 20.46 -13.11 -4.02
N GLN A 181 20.25 -14.37 -4.37
CA GLN A 181 20.65 -14.93 -5.63
C GLN A 181 19.75 -16.11 -5.96
N LEU A 182 19.32 -16.21 -7.22
CA LEU A 182 18.59 -17.38 -7.70
C LEU A 182 19.57 -18.32 -8.40
N ASP A 183 19.58 -19.58 -7.99
CA ASP A 183 20.18 -20.66 -8.75
C ASP A 183 19.10 -21.30 -9.64
N HIS A 184 19.15 -21.02 -10.93
CA HIS A 184 18.19 -21.51 -11.91
C HIS A 184 18.22 -23.02 -12.08
N ASP A 185 19.38 -23.66 -11.92
CA ASP A 185 19.53 -25.10 -12.14
C ASP A 185 18.89 -25.89 -10.99
N SER A 186 19.03 -25.40 -9.76
CA SER A 186 18.46 -26.06 -8.57
C SER A 186 17.10 -25.51 -8.13
N GLN A 187 16.65 -24.37 -8.67
CA GLN A 187 15.47 -23.63 -8.22
C GLN A 187 15.54 -23.28 -6.72
N TYR A 188 16.73 -22.90 -6.24
CA TYR A 188 16.96 -22.42 -4.88
C TYR A 188 17.21 -20.92 -4.85
N LEU A 189 16.51 -20.24 -3.95
CA LEU A 189 16.82 -18.87 -3.54
C LEU A 189 17.85 -18.92 -2.42
N TRP A 190 19.05 -18.42 -2.69
CA TRP A 190 20.05 -18.12 -1.68
C TRP A 190 19.88 -16.69 -1.21
N PHE A 191 20.00 -16.46 0.10
CA PHE A 191 19.82 -15.13 0.67
C PHE A 191 20.74 -14.88 1.85
N GLU A 192 21.03 -13.60 2.07
CA GLU A 192 21.70 -13.06 3.23
C GLU A 192 20.82 -11.98 3.85
N LEU A 193 20.62 -12.08 5.16
CA LEU A 193 19.77 -11.18 5.93
C LEU A 193 20.59 -10.48 6.99
N ALA A 194 20.34 -9.18 7.14
CA ALA A 194 20.66 -8.45 8.36
C ALA A 194 19.37 -8.37 9.18
N VAL A 195 19.37 -8.96 10.36
CA VAL A 195 18.22 -9.06 11.25
C VAL A 195 18.59 -8.39 12.55
N ASP A 196 17.78 -7.41 12.93
CA ASP A 196 17.92 -6.68 14.18
C ASP A 196 16.66 -6.90 15.03
N SER A 197 16.83 -6.95 16.35
CA SER A 197 15.74 -6.85 17.31
C SER A 197 16.00 -5.62 18.17
N TYR A 198 15.06 -4.69 18.18
CA TYR A 198 15.25 -3.36 18.79
C TYR A 198 16.56 -2.70 18.31
N GLN A 199 16.90 -2.83 17.02
CA GLN A 199 18.11 -2.27 16.39
C GLN A 199 19.44 -2.78 16.97
N GLN A 200 19.39 -3.86 17.74
CA GLN A 200 20.57 -4.65 18.03
C GLN A 200 20.63 -5.83 17.07
N PRO A 201 21.83 -6.19 16.59
CA PRO A 201 22.01 -7.39 15.78
C PRO A 201 21.38 -8.60 16.47
N PHE A 202 20.40 -9.23 15.84
CA PHE A 202 19.72 -10.40 16.38
C PHE A 202 20.66 -11.61 16.34
N THR A 203 20.88 -12.29 17.48
CA THR A 203 21.92 -13.34 17.63
C THR A 203 21.35 -14.73 17.95
N GLU A 204 20.03 -14.90 17.93
CA GLU A 204 19.38 -16.15 18.29
C GLU A 204 19.01 -16.98 17.05
N GLN A 205 18.55 -18.22 17.23
CA GLN A 205 18.08 -19.02 16.10
C GLN A 205 16.86 -18.35 15.45
N LEU A 206 16.89 -18.26 14.13
CA LEU A 206 15.83 -17.67 13.31
C LEU A 206 15.12 -18.75 12.50
N ILE A 207 13.79 -18.73 12.50
CA ILE A 207 12.98 -19.53 11.60
C ILE A 207 12.62 -18.62 10.42
N VAL A 208 13.02 -19.03 9.22
CA VAL A 208 12.74 -18.31 7.99
C VAL A 208 11.74 -19.11 7.16
N GLU A 209 10.62 -18.47 6.84
CA GLU A 209 9.56 -19.02 6.00
C GLU A 209 9.51 -18.24 4.68
N LEU A 210 9.53 -18.95 3.55
CA LEU A 210 9.21 -18.38 2.24
C LEU A 210 7.69 -18.40 2.09
N ILE A 211 7.07 -17.23 1.88
CA ILE A 211 5.61 -17.08 1.79
C ILE A 211 5.17 -16.48 0.45
N GLU A 212 3.99 -16.88 -0.01
CA GLU A 212 3.26 -16.35 -1.17
C GLU A 212 1.80 -16.17 -0.76
N ALA A 213 1.23 -14.97 -0.93
CA ALA A 213 -0.16 -14.66 -0.54
C ALA A 213 -0.53 -15.19 0.87
N ASP A 214 0.33 -14.91 1.86
CA ASP A 214 0.26 -15.38 3.26
C ASP A 214 0.43 -16.89 3.50
N ALA A 215 0.53 -17.71 2.45
CA ALA A 215 0.77 -19.14 2.56
C ALA A 215 2.28 -19.46 2.60
N THR A 216 2.68 -20.30 3.55
CA THR A 216 4.08 -20.77 3.66
C THR A 216 4.36 -21.85 2.61
N ILE A 217 5.34 -21.59 1.74
CA ILE A 217 5.81 -22.51 0.69
C ILE A 217 6.96 -23.38 1.19
N ALA A 218 7.94 -22.76 1.85
CA ALA A 218 9.13 -23.43 2.33
C ALA A 218 9.57 -22.84 3.68
N ARG A 219 10.33 -23.62 4.47
CA ARG A 219 10.74 -23.23 5.82
C ARG A 219 12.11 -23.80 6.16
N ILE A 220 12.94 -23.00 6.82
CA ILE A 220 14.26 -23.40 7.33
C ILE A 220 14.53 -22.75 8.70
N GLY A 221 15.30 -23.43 9.56
CA GLY A 221 15.85 -22.84 10.77
C GLY A 221 17.32 -22.46 10.54
N LEU A 222 17.70 -21.23 10.86
CA LEU A 222 19.03 -20.67 10.66
C LEU A 222 19.64 -20.26 11.99
N PHE A 223 20.94 -20.50 12.16
CA PHE A 223 21.76 -19.86 13.18
C PHE A 223 22.48 -18.66 12.55
N PRO A 224 22.79 -17.60 13.32
CA PRO A 224 23.52 -16.46 12.79
C PRO A 224 24.91 -16.88 12.30
N ALA A 225 25.28 -16.44 11.09
CA ALA A 225 26.63 -16.57 10.55
C ALA A 225 27.59 -15.57 11.22
N ALA A 226 27.07 -14.39 11.57
CA ALA A 226 27.70 -13.40 12.43
C ALA A 226 26.60 -12.64 13.19
N SER A 227 26.96 -11.75 14.11
CA SER A 227 25.98 -10.99 14.89
C SER A 227 24.98 -10.26 13.97
N GLY A 228 23.69 -10.59 14.05
CA GLY A 228 22.64 -10.05 13.17
C GLY A 228 22.66 -10.54 11.72
N GLN A 229 23.61 -11.38 11.32
CA GLN A 229 23.73 -11.84 9.93
C GLN A 229 23.31 -13.29 9.79
N TYR A 230 22.38 -13.56 8.88
CA TYR A 230 21.86 -14.90 8.60
C TYR A 230 22.02 -15.21 7.13
N GLN A 231 22.40 -16.44 6.80
CA GLN A 231 22.52 -16.91 5.43
C GLN A 231 21.77 -18.23 5.28
N GLY A 232 21.04 -18.40 4.18
CA GLY A 232 20.21 -19.57 3.98
C GLY A 232 19.81 -19.79 2.52
N GLY A 233 19.26 -20.97 2.25
CA GLY A 233 18.72 -21.35 0.96
C GLY A 233 17.33 -21.98 1.11
N LEU A 234 16.36 -21.56 0.30
CA LEU A 234 15.02 -22.14 0.27
C LEU A 234 14.62 -22.49 -1.17
N PRO A 235 13.96 -23.65 -1.39
CA PRO A 235 13.41 -23.97 -2.70
C PRO A 235 12.28 -23.00 -3.04
N ILE A 236 12.22 -22.55 -4.29
CA ILE A 236 11.19 -21.62 -4.75
C ILE A 236 10.09 -22.34 -5.55
N SER A 237 8.85 -21.90 -5.36
CA SER A 237 7.69 -22.25 -6.19
C SER A 237 6.67 -21.10 -6.14
N GLY A 238 5.49 -21.28 -6.74
CA GLY A 238 4.45 -20.23 -6.77
C GLY A 238 4.55 -19.35 -8.02
N ASP A 239 3.60 -18.45 -8.24
CA ASP A 239 3.55 -17.57 -9.41
C ASP A 239 3.67 -16.08 -9.05
N GLN A 240 3.29 -15.70 -7.83
CA GLN A 240 3.26 -14.34 -7.30
C GLN A 240 4.61 -13.93 -6.67
N ALA A 241 4.64 -12.69 -6.16
CA ALA A 241 5.80 -12.16 -5.44
C ALA A 241 6.02 -12.90 -4.12
N LEU A 242 7.26 -13.24 -3.84
CA LEU A 242 7.68 -14.00 -2.67
C LEU A 242 8.19 -13.07 -1.57
N ARG A 243 7.96 -13.47 -0.31
CA ARG A 243 8.49 -12.80 0.88
C ARG A 243 9.17 -13.79 1.81
N LEU A 244 10.12 -13.31 2.60
CA LEU A 244 10.72 -14.04 3.72
C LEU A 244 10.07 -13.56 5.01
N ARG A 245 9.34 -14.44 5.70
CA ARG A 245 8.87 -14.21 7.07
C ARG A 245 9.93 -14.75 8.04
N LEU A 246 10.43 -13.85 8.87
CA LEU A 246 11.42 -14.13 9.90
C LEU A 246 10.72 -14.27 11.24
N ILE A 247 11.02 -15.31 11.99
CA ILE A 247 10.41 -15.60 13.30
C ILE A 247 11.53 -16.01 14.25
N ALA A 248 11.72 -15.33 15.37
CA ALA A 248 12.67 -15.82 16.38
C ALA A 248 12.22 -17.19 16.93
N ALA A 249 13.12 -18.16 16.99
CA ALA A 249 12.79 -19.52 17.41
C ALA A 249 12.41 -19.60 18.90
N THR A 250 13.02 -18.74 19.71
CA THR A 250 12.84 -18.60 21.17
C THR A 250 11.66 -17.72 21.53
N ASP A 251 11.36 -16.73 20.68
CA ASP A 251 10.31 -15.75 20.90
C ASP A 251 9.47 -15.55 19.62
N PRO A 252 8.47 -16.40 19.35
CA PRO A 252 7.61 -16.30 18.16
C PRO A 252 6.87 -14.97 18.01
N GLU A 253 6.92 -14.11 19.03
CA GLU A 253 6.51 -12.72 19.00
C GLU A 253 7.34 -11.81 18.11
N LYS A 254 8.61 -12.16 17.92
CA LYS A 254 9.57 -11.41 17.12
C LYS A 254 9.43 -11.86 15.68
N ILE A 255 8.54 -11.19 14.94
CA ILE A 255 8.26 -11.47 13.53
C ILE A 255 8.65 -10.26 12.69
N ALA A 256 9.29 -10.51 11.54
CA ALA A 256 9.49 -9.54 10.48
C ALA A 256 9.14 -10.17 9.13
N GLU A 257 8.74 -9.37 8.15
CA GLU A 257 8.60 -9.83 6.77
C GLU A 257 9.49 -8.99 5.85
N ILE A 258 10.16 -9.65 4.90
CA ILE A 258 11.08 -9.04 3.95
C ILE A 258 10.61 -9.40 2.54
N VAL A 259 10.43 -8.42 1.67
CA VAL A 259 10.11 -8.66 0.27
C VAL A 259 11.35 -9.07 -0.52
N ILE A 260 11.19 -9.99 -1.46
CA ILE A 260 12.24 -10.38 -2.41
C ILE A 260 11.93 -9.70 -3.77
N PRO A 261 12.69 -8.67 -4.18
CA PRO A 261 12.47 -7.99 -5.45
C PRO A 261 12.63 -8.93 -6.65
N GLY A 262 11.81 -8.75 -7.70
CA GLY A 262 11.91 -9.55 -8.93
C GLY A 262 11.50 -11.03 -8.79
N SER A 263 10.85 -11.40 -7.69
CA SER A 263 10.57 -12.81 -7.35
C SER A 263 9.30 -13.38 -8.01
N ARG A 264 8.52 -12.57 -8.75
CA ARG A 264 7.37 -13.09 -9.52
C ARG A 264 7.86 -14.07 -10.58
N LYS A 265 7.03 -15.03 -10.98
CA LYS A 265 7.46 -16.07 -11.93
C LYS A 265 7.97 -15.54 -13.26
N GLN A 266 7.27 -14.57 -13.83
CA GLN A 266 7.68 -13.94 -15.09
C GLN A 266 8.95 -13.11 -14.95
N GLU A 267 9.22 -12.55 -13.76
CA GLU A 267 10.38 -11.70 -13.48
C GLU A 267 11.64 -12.53 -13.24
N ARG A 268 11.51 -13.62 -12.48
CA ARG A 268 12.60 -14.54 -12.20
C ARG A 268 12.96 -15.43 -13.37
N GLN A 269 12.05 -15.68 -14.32
CA GLN A 269 12.39 -16.42 -15.54
C GLN A 269 13.38 -15.62 -16.39
N VAL A 270 14.44 -16.27 -16.86
CA VAL A 270 15.46 -15.62 -17.68
C VAL A 270 14.95 -15.40 -19.11
N SER A 271 15.16 -14.21 -19.66
CA SER A 271 14.88 -13.89 -21.07
C SER A 271 16.17 -13.96 -21.89
N ILE A 272 16.17 -14.68 -23.01
CA ILE A 272 17.30 -14.67 -23.96
C ILE A 272 17.21 -13.39 -24.78
N ILE A 273 18.15 -12.47 -24.57
CA ILE A 273 18.15 -11.17 -25.24
C ILE A 273 19.12 -11.09 -26.42
N SER A 274 20.01 -12.06 -26.59
CA SER A 274 20.86 -12.13 -27.78
C SER A 274 21.20 -13.58 -28.11
N GLU A 275 21.17 -13.89 -29.41
CA GLU A 275 21.67 -15.14 -29.97
C GLU A 275 22.84 -14.90 -30.96
N LEU A 276 23.37 -13.68 -31.01
CA LEU A 276 24.41 -13.26 -31.97
C LEU A 276 25.82 -13.42 -31.42
N GLY A 277 26.41 -14.60 -31.59
CA GLY A 277 27.71 -14.94 -31.02
C GLY A 277 27.51 -15.55 -29.64
N GLN A 278 27.66 -14.79 -28.57
CA GLN A 278 27.40 -15.32 -27.22
C GLN A 278 25.92 -15.13 -26.85
N LYS A 279 25.33 -16.13 -26.19
CA LYS A 279 24.00 -15.95 -25.62
C LYS A 279 24.06 -14.96 -24.48
N ALA A 280 23.18 -13.97 -24.52
CA ALA A 280 23.01 -13.01 -23.45
C ALA A 280 21.62 -13.17 -22.84
N TYR A 281 21.55 -13.06 -21.53
CA TYR A 281 20.39 -13.36 -20.71
C TYR A 281 20.03 -12.15 -19.85
N PHE A 282 18.74 -11.87 -19.69
CA PHE A 282 18.24 -10.80 -18.84
C PHE A 282 17.25 -11.34 -17.82
N SER A 283 17.53 -11.11 -16.55
CA SER A 283 16.73 -11.56 -15.41
C SER A 283 16.45 -10.40 -14.47
N MET A 284 15.32 -10.45 -13.75
CA MET A 284 15.06 -9.49 -12.66
C MET A 284 15.69 -9.94 -11.34
N MET A 285 16.19 -11.17 -11.28
CA MET A 285 16.90 -11.71 -10.13
C MET A 285 18.41 -11.77 -10.40
N PRO A 286 19.24 -11.45 -9.39
CA PRO A 286 20.68 -11.58 -9.52
C PRO A 286 21.11 -13.03 -9.71
N GLU A 287 22.01 -13.21 -10.67
CA GLU A 287 22.71 -14.46 -10.99
C GLU A 287 24.22 -14.31 -10.69
N PRO A 288 24.95 -15.42 -10.48
CA PRO A 288 26.38 -15.32 -10.26
C PRO A 288 27.06 -14.72 -11.50
N GLN A 289 27.87 -13.67 -11.30
CA GLN A 289 28.59 -12.94 -12.35
C GLN A 289 27.72 -12.05 -13.25
N ALA A 290 26.42 -11.92 -12.96
CA ALA A 290 25.56 -11.03 -13.72
C ALA A 290 25.84 -9.56 -13.39
N ILE A 291 25.71 -8.70 -14.40
CA ILE A 291 25.95 -7.27 -14.32
C ILE A 291 24.62 -6.56 -14.10
N PRO A 292 24.46 -5.70 -13.06
CA PRO A 292 23.24 -4.94 -12.86
C PRO A 292 23.06 -3.90 -13.97
N VAL A 293 21.93 -3.93 -14.65
CA VAL A 293 21.62 -3.05 -15.78
C VAL A 293 20.13 -2.71 -15.77
N ARG A 294 19.80 -1.41 -15.72
CA ARG A 294 18.40 -0.91 -15.82
C ARG A 294 17.40 -1.51 -14.83
N GLY A 295 17.88 -1.90 -13.65
CA GLY A 295 17.07 -2.54 -12.61
C GLY A 295 16.88 -4.05 -12.76
N GLY A 296 17.43 -4.66 -13.83
CA GLY A 296 17.61 -6.10 -13.95
C GLY A 296 19.10 -6.49 -13.93
N TYR A 297 19.38 -7.72 -14.33
CA TYR A 297 20.70 -8.33 -14.34
C TYR A 297 20.97 -8.99 -15.69
N LEU A 298 22.15 -8.73 -16.25
CA LEU A 298 22.61 -9.29 -17.51
C LEU A 298 23.67 -10.38 -17.25
N SER A 299 23.45 -11.59 -17.74
CA SER A 299 24.45 -12.67 -17.78
C SER A 299 24.76 -13.09 -19.22
N GLN A 300 25.91 -13.72 -19.43
CA GLN A 300 26.37 -14.17 -20.75
C GLN A 300 26.96 -15.57 -20.69
N ASP A 301 26.67 -16.39 -21.69
CA ASP A 301 27.31 -17.68 -21.87
C ASP A 301 28.77 -17.54 -22.30
N LYS A 302 29.60 -18.48 -21.85
CA LYS A 302 30.99 -18.60 -22.32
C LYS A 302 31.09 -19.19 -23.73
N GLU A 303 30.07 -19.92 -24.17
CA GLU A 303 30.04 -20.55 -25.48
C GLU A 303 29.70 -19.52 -26.57
N VAL A 304 30.54 -19.47 -27.60
CA VAL A 304 30.31 -18.62 -28.78
C VAL A 304 29.60 -19.46 -29.84
N LEU A 305 28.36 -19.12 -30.14
CA LEU A 305 27.58 -19.68 -31.23
C LEU A 305 28.17 -19.28 -32.58
N ALA A 306 28.19 -20.22 -33.52
CA ALA A 306 28.60 -19.97 -34.90
C ALA A 306 27.45 -19.34 -35.71
N THR A 307 27.20 -18.05 -35.49
CA THR A 307 26.16 -17.28 -36.19
C THR A 307 26.74 -16.41 -37.31
N PRO A 308 25.95 -16.09 -38.36
CA PRO A 308 26.43 -15.28 -39.48
C PRO A 308 26.69 -13.81 -39.11
N LEU A 309 26.14 -13.37 -37.98
CA LEU A 309 26.36 -12.07 -37.36
C LEU A 309 26.82 -12.29 -35.92
N LEU A 310 27.73 -11.45 -35.43
CA LEU A 310 28.25 -11.47 -34.07
C LEU A 310 28.09 -10.09 -33.43
N VAL A 311 27.59 -10.05 -32.20
CA VAL A 311 27.59 -8.87 -31.35
C VAL A 311 28.76 -8.99 -30.40
N GLU A 312 29.65 -8.00 -30.40
CA GLU A 312 30.77 -7.98 -29.45
C GLU A 312 30.28 -7.66 -28.04
N GLU A 313 29.46 -6.61 -27.90
CA GLU A 313 28.93 -6.15 -26.62
C GLU A 313 27.45 -5.76 -26.76
N VAL A 314 26.60 -6.32 -25.91
CA VAL A 314 25.18 -5.93 -25.83
C VAL A 314 25.01 -4.62 -25.05
N ILE A 315 25.90 -4.31 -24.10
CA ILE A 315 25.94 -3.03 -23.39
C ILE A 315 26.88 -2.09 -24.14
N THR A 316 26.35 -1.21 -25.00
CA THR A 316 27.21 -0.33 -25.82
C THR A 316 26.53 0.95 -26.28
N ASN A 317 27.33 2.00 -26.44
CA ASN A 317 26.93 3.22 -27.18
C ASN A 317 27.04 3.03 -28.70
N ASN A 318 27.87 2.09 -29.16
CA ASN A 318 28.17 1.85 -30.57
C ASN A 318 27.57 0.51 -30.99
N ARG A 319 26.31 0.52 -31.42
CA ARG A 319 25.56 -0.69 -31.81
C ARG A 319 26.07 -1.21 -33.15
N GLN A 320 26.92 -2.23 -33.10
CA GLN A 320 27.57 -2.81 -34.29
C GLN A 320 27.37 -4.32 -34.33
N LEU A 321 27.17 -4.83 -35.55
CA LEU A 321 27.12 -6.26 -35.87
C LEU A 321 28.33 -6.60 -36.74
N GLN A 322 29.16 -7.54 -36.30
CA GLN A 322 30.24 -8.09 -37.13
C GLN A 322 29.71 -9.21 -38.02
N VAL A 323 29.98 -9.11 -39.31
CA VAL A 323 29.56 -10.09 -40.30
C VAL A 323 30.57 -11.24 -40.33
N GLN A 324 30.16 -12.47 -40.02
CA GLN A 324 31.04 -13.64 -39.96
C GLN A 324 31.06 -14.46 -41.27
N ALA A 325 30.00 -14.36 -42.08
CA ALA A 325 29.88 -15.02 -43.38
C ALA A 325 29.37 -14.03 -44.43
N ASP A 326 29.61 -14.29 -45.72
CA ASP A 326 29.01 -13.46 -46.78
C ASP A 326 27.48 -13.61 -46.74
N ILE A 327 26.76 -12.48 -46.66
CA ILE A 327 25.30 -12.44 -46.61
C ILE A 327 24.79 -11.78 -47.89
N GLU A 328 23.97 -12.50 -48.64
CA GLU A 328 23.55 -12.10 -50.00
C GLU A 328 22.41 -11.07 -50.02
N ALA A 329 21.71 -10.88 -48.90
CA ALA A 329 20.77 -9.80 -48.68
C ALA A 329 20.54 -9.70 -47.18
N LEU A 330 20.84 -8.56 -46.57
CA LEU A 330 20.64 -8.31 -45.15
C LEU A 330 19.64 -7.17 -44.96
N THR A 331 18.63 -7.39 -44.12
CA THR A 331 17.70 -6.37 -43.65
C THR A 331 17.64 -6.41 -42.13
N LEU A 332 17.68 -5.24 -41.51
CA LEU A 332 17.54 -5.07 -40.07
C LEU A 332 16.18 -4.44 -39.74
N VAL A 333 15.55 -4.95 -38.69
CA VAL A 333 14.38 -4.38 -38.02
C VAL A 333 14.82 -4.00 -36.61
N ASN A 334 14.67 -2.74 -36.22
CA ASN A 334 14.94 -2.30 -34.86
C ASN A 334 13.65 -1.86 -34.18
N ILE A 335 13.43 -2.32 -32.96
CA ILE A 335 12.33 -1.94 -32.09
C ILE A 335 12.93 -1.18 -30.91
N ASP A 336 12.49 0.04 -30.67
CA ASP A 336 12.77 0.73 -29.40
C ASP A 336 11.83 0.16 -28.33
N LEU A 337 12.41 -0.51 -27.33
CA LEU A 337 11.63 -1.23 -26.30
C LEU A 337 10.92 -0.29 -25.34
N ILE A 338 11.30 0.99 -25.29
CA ILE A 338 10.66 2.01 -24.46
C ILE A 338 9.46 2.60 -25.17
N THR A 339 9.62 2.90 -26.45
CA THR A 339 8.61 3.65 -27.22
C THR A 339 7.70 2.76 -28.05
N GLY A 340 8.07 1.50 -28.26
CA GLY A 340 7.40 0.59 -29.18
C GLY A 340 7.62 0.94 -30.66
N GLU A 341 8.46 1.94 -30.98
CA GLU A 341 8.65 2.39 -32.36
C GLU A 341 9.56 1.44 -33.14
N TYR A 342 9.13 1.12 -34.36
CA TYR A 342 9.87 0.27 -35.29
C TYR A 342 10.63 1.12 -36.31
N SER A 343 11.86 0.73 -36.62
CA SER A 343 12.63 1.25 -37.75
C SER A 343 13.23 0.11 -38.56
N THR A 344 13.41 0.32 -39.86
CA THR A 344 13.97 -0.69 -40.76
C THR A 344 15.16 -0.15 -41.52
N LYS A 345 16.14 -1.03 -41.79
CA LYS A 345 17.33 -0.68 -42.58
C LYS A 345 17.68 -1.83 -43.51
N ILE A 346 17.44 -1.63 -44.81
CA ILE A 346 17.84 -2.57 -45.86
C ILE A 346 19.31 -2.31 -46.17
N ILE A 347 20.17 -3.29 -45.90
CA ILE A 347 21.62 -3.19 -46.10
C ILE A 347 22.02 -3.75 -47.47
N GLY A 348 21.39 -4.84 -47.91
CA GLY A 348 21.77 -5.57 -49.13
C GLY A 348 22.93 -6.53 -48.88
N ASP A 349 23.75 -6.77 -49.89
CA ASP A 349 24.88 -7.71 -49.83
C ASP A 349 25.97 -7.19 -48.86
N VAL A 350 26.42 -8.04 -47.93
CA VAL A 350 27.55 -7.73 -47.03
C VAL A 350 28.57 -8.85 -47.02
N THR A 351 29.86 -8.47 -47.02
CA THR A 351 30.97 -9.44 -47.02
C THR A 351 31.38 -9.81 -45.61
N ALA A 352 31.88 -11.03 -45.42
CA ALA A 352 32.50 -11.45 -44.18
C ALA A 352 33.57 -10.44 -43.72
N LYS A 353 33.69 -10.27 -42.39
CA LYS A 353 34.53 -9.30 -41.67
C LYS A 353 34.12 -7.83 -41.80
N SER A 354 33.02 -7.51 -42.48
CA SER A 354 32.46 -6.16 -42.46
C SER A 354 31.69 -5.90 -41.16
N THR A 355 31.45 -4.63 -40.85
CA THR A 355 30.66 -4.20 -39.69
C THR A 355 29.40 -3.48 -40.16
N VAL A 356 28.24 -3.83 -39.59
CA VAL A 356 26.97 -3.17 -39.86
C VAL A 356 26.55 -2.36 -38.63
N THR A 357 26.41 -1.05 -38.79
CA THR A 357 25.92 -0.17 -37.72
C THR A 357 24.40 -0.18 -37.64
N VAL A 358 23.89 -0.44 -36.44
CA VAL A 358 22.48 -0.39 -36.10
C VAL A 358 22.11 1.04 -35.69
N THR A 359 21.11 1.62 -36.35
CA THR A 359 20.63 2.97 -36.07
C THR A 359 19.44 2.88 -35.12
N SER A 360 19.65 3.15 -33.84
CA SER A 360 18.57 3.35 -32.87
C SER A 360 19.02 4.32 -31.79
N THR A 361 18.09 5.15 -31.31
CA THR A 361 18.32 6.19 -30.31
C THR A 361 17.78 5.83 -28.93
N GLY A 362 16.89 4.84 -28.82
CA GLY A 362 16.32 4.41 -27.53
C GLY A 362 17.37 3.76 -26.65
N SER A 363 17.33 3.98 -25.33
CA SER A 363 18.32 3.44 -24.39
C SER A 363 18.26 1.91 -24.27
N MET A 364 17.15 1.29 -24.69
CA MET A 364 17.04 -0.16 -24.91
C MET A 364 16.37 -0.40 -26.26
N SER A 365 17.02 -1.16 -27.15
CA SER A 365 16.44 -1.49 -28.45
C SER A 365 16.74 -2.92 -28.85
N MET A 366 15.74 -3.58 -29.43
CA MET A 366 15.89 -4.91 -29.99
C MET A 366 16.11 -4.83 -31.50
N THR A 367 17.09 -5.56 -32.02
CA THR A 367 17.43 -5.64 -33.43
C THR A 367 17.24 -7.06 -33.92
N PHE A 368 16.34 -7.23 -34.87
CA PHE A 368 16.16 -8.46 -35.64
C PHE A 368 16.91 -8.32 -36.96
N ALA A 369 17.62 -9.37 -37.35
CA ALA A 369 18.37 -9.46 -38.58
C ALA A 369 17.86 -10.63 -39.42
N GLY A 370 17.33 -10.31 -40.59
CA GLY A 370 16.92 -11.27 -41.60
C GLY A 370 17.92 -11.26 -42.76
N GLY A 371 18.42 -12.42 -43.15
CA GLY A 371 19.31 -12.51 -44.31
C GLY A 371 19.35 -13.84 -45.03
N PHE A 372 20.21 -13.94 -46.04
CA PHE A 372 20.53 -15.18 -46.73
C PHE A 372 22.01 -15.52 -46.64
N VAL A 373 22.34 -16.74 -46.22
CA VAL A 373 23.71 -17.28 -46.22
C VAL A 373 23.72 -18.56 -47.04
N ASN A 374 24.59 -18.61 -48.05
CA ASN A 374 24.78 -19.80 -48.92
C ASN A 374 23.54 -20.34 -49.65
N GLY A 375 22.42 -19.61 -49.69
CA GLY A 375 21.16 -20.21 -50.20
C GLY A 375 20.01 -20.03 -49.23
N GLU A 376 20.32 -20.17 -47.95
CA GLU A 376 19.34 -20.43 -46.91
C GLU A 376 19.00 -19.13 -46.18
N PRO A 377 17.71 -18.87 -45.91
CA PRO A 377 17.34 -17.73 -45.12
C PRO A 377 17.71 -17.96 -43.64
N PHE A 378 17.97 -16.89 -42.92
CA PHE A 378 18.13 -16.92 -41.47
C PHE A 378 17.43 -15.70 -40.85
N GLU A 379 17.00 -15.87 -39.61
CA GLU A 379 16.43 -14.82 -38.77
C GLU A 379 16.96 -15.00 -37.36
N ILE A 380 17.54 -13.94 -36.80
CA ILE A 380 18.22 -13.92 -35.51
C ILE A 380 18.08 -12.53 -34.89
N TYR A 381 18.29 -12.40 -33.58
CA TYR A 381 18.07 -11.14 -32.88
C TYR A 381 19.11 -10.85 -31.79
N THR A 382 19.19 -9.58 -31.41
CA THR A 382 19.92 -9.11 -30.24
C THR A 382 19.25 -7.87 -29.66
N THR A 383 19.37 -7.70 -28.35
CA THR A 383 19.00 -6.46 -27.65
C THR A 383 20.27 -5.69 -27.35
N PHE A 384 20.27 -4.41 -27.74
CA PHE A 384 21.29 -3.44 -27.34
C PHE A 384 20.77 -2.64 -26.16
N ILE A 385 21.57 -2.54 -25.12
CA ILE A 385 21.33 -1.71 -23.95
C ILE A 385 22.40 -0.62 -23.93
N GLN A 386 21.98 0.64 -23.90
CA GLN A 386 22.91 1.73 -23.76
C GLN A 386 23.36 1.83 -22.29
N PRO A 387 24.67 2.03 -22.02
CA PRO A 387 25.14 2.42 -20.71
C PRO A 387 24.33 3.61 -20.17
N THR A 388 24.08 3.64 -18.86
CA THR A 388 23.39 4.77 -18.23
C THR A 388 24.09 6.07 -18.60
N GLN A 389 23.33 7.04 -19.11
CA GLN A 389 23.89 8.27 -19.67
C GLN A 389 24.32 9.28 -18.60
N PHE A 390 23.92 9.05 -17.35
CA PHE A 390 24.23 9.91 -16.21
C PHE A 390 24.48 9.09 -14.94
N ASP A 391 25.40 9.59 -14.09
CA ASP A 391 25.63 9.02 -12.77
C ASP A 391 24.82 9.79 -11.72
N LEU A 392 23.90 9.10 -11.05
CA LEU A 392 23.23 9.61 -9.85
C LEU A 392 24.15 9.42 -8.64
N LEU A 393 24.66 10.53 -8.11
CA LEU A 393 25.49 10.57 -6.92
C LEU A 393 24.63 10.90 -5.70
N VAL A 394 24.80 10.11 -4.65
CA VAL A 394 24.24 10.38 -3.33
C VAL A 394 25.34 10.25 -2.30
N ASN A 395 25.59 11.33 -1.56
CA ASN A 395 26.54 11.34 -0.46
C ASN A 395 25.82 11.71 0.84
N THR A 396 25.95 10.86 1.84
CA THR A 396 25.35 11.01 3.17
C THR A 396 26.39 10.73 4.24
N PRO A 397 26.24 11.28 5.45
CA PRO A 397 26.96 10.76 6.61
C PRO A 397 26.59 9.27 6.79
N LYS A 398 27.54 8.46 7.27
CA LYS A 398 27.28 7.03 7.58
C LYS A 398 26.59 6.86 8.93
N THR A 399 26.91 7.73 9.87
CA THR A 399 26.43 7.70 11.26
C THR A 399 26.03 9.09 11.72
N LEU A 400 24.97 9.19 12.51
CA LEU A 400 24.48 10.41 13.14
C LEU A 400 24.14 10.14 14.60
N LYS A 401 24.18 11.17 15.44
CA LYS A 401 23.57 11.14 16.78
C LYS A 401 22.09 11.55 16.69
N PRO A 402 21.24 11.13 17.65
CA PRO A 402 19.88 11.66 17.76
C PRO A 402 19.84 13.18 17.72
N ARG A 403 18.82 13.75 17.07
CA ARG A 403 18.58 15.19 16.87
C ARG A 403 19.59 15.92 15.97
N GLU A 404 20.60 15.25 15.42
CA GLU A 404 21.44 15.84 14.39
C GLU A 404 20.68 16.02 13.07
N ASN A 405 21.22 16.87 12.18
CA ASN A 405 20.66 17.02 10.84
C ASN A 405 21.33 16.01 9.90
N LEU A 406 20.52 15.26 9.16
CA LEU A 406 20.95 14.49 8.01
C LEU A 406 21.09 15.42 6.80
N THR A 407 22.33 15.61 6.34
CA THR A 407 22.63 16.29 5.08
C THR A 407 22.83 15.27 3.96
N ILE A 408 22.03 15.37 2.90
CA ILE A 408 22.07 14.52 1.71
C ILE A 408 22.51 15.39 0.54
N HIS A 409 23.70 15.11 0.00
CA HIS A 409 24.21 15.76 -1.19
C HIS A 409 23.86 14.93 -2.43
N LEU A 410 23.09 15.51 -3.35
CA LEU A 410 22.62 14.89 -4.59
C LEU A 410 23.33 15.50 -5.79
N GLY A 411 23.67 14.68 -6.79
CA GLY A 411 24.22 15.16 -8.05
C GLY A 411 23.91 14.24 -9.23
N CYS A 412 23.75 14.82 -10.42
CA CYS A 412 23.63 14.08 -11.68
C CYS A 412 24.80 14.47 -12.58
N LYS A 413 25.79 13.59 -12.76
CA LYS A 413 26.91 13.88 -13.67
C LYS A 413 26.43 13.85 -15.12
N ASP A 414 27.07 14.65 -15.96
CA ASP A 414 26.86 14.68 -17.42
C ASP A 414 25.46 15.12 -17.90
N VAL A 415 24.61 15.63 -17.00
CA VAL A 415 23.33 16.26 -17.34
C VAL A 415 23.42 17.78 -17.20
N ALA A 416 23.14 18.51 -18.27
CA ALA A 416 23.11 19.97 -18.25
C ALA A 416 21.75 20.51 -17.77
N ALA A 417 20.67 19.75 -17.96
CA ALA A 417 19.33 20.10 -17.51
C ALA A 417 19.14 19.84 -16.01
N THR A 418 18.15 20.49 -15.42
CA THR A 418 17.65 20.12 -14.09
C THR A 418 16.90 18.80 -14.20
N VAL A 419 17.26 17.82 -13.36
CA VAL A 419 16.61 16.50 -13.31
C VAL A 419 15.79 16.41 -12.04
N PRO A 420 14.49 16.06 -12.10
CA PRO A 420 13.73 15.73 -10.90
C PRO A 420 14.21 14.38 -10.35
N VAL A 421 14.71 14.40 -9.12
CA VAL A 421 15.18 13.20 -8.41
C VAL A 421 14.20 12.89 -7.29
N LEU A 422 13.59 11.70 -7.31
CA LEU A 422 12.88 11.18 -6.16
C LEU A 422 13.88 10.94 -5.03
N VAL A 423 13.58 11.47 -3.86
CA VAL A 423 14.31 11.17 -2.62
C VAL A 423 13.33 10.62 -1.61
N CYS A 424 13.62 9.43 -1.10
CA CYS A 424 12.87 8.75 -0.06
C CYS A 424 13.82 8.50 1.13
N VAL A 425 13.53 9.12 2.26
CA VAL A 425 14.27 8.94 3.52
C VAL A 425 13.34 8.32 4.53
N ARG A 426 13.48 7.01 4.70
CA ARG A 426 12.55 6.18 5.45
C ARG A 426 13.28 5.25 6.39
N ASP A 427 12.62 4.90 7.48
CA ASP A 427 13.15 3.93 8.42
C ASP A 427 13.35 2.59 7.70
N ALA A 428 14.50 1.94 7.92
CA ALA A 428 14.86 0.68 7.26
C ALA A 428 13.90 -0.47 7.54
N ARG A 429 13.08 -0.35 8.57
CA ARG A 429 12.04 -1.32 8.94
C ARG A 429 10.83 -1.23 8.03
N LEU A 430 10.61 -0.08 7.40
CA LEU A 430 9.61 0.03 6.35
C LEU A 430 10.17 -0.68 5.12
N THR A 431 9.35 -1.41 4.39
CA THR A 431 9.74 -2.03 3.13
C THR A 431 8.76 -1.59 2.05
N ALA A 432 9.28 -1.34 0.85
CA ALA A 432 8.48 -1.22 -0.36
C ALA A 432 8.68 -2.50 -1.18
N THR A 433 7.57 -3.10 -1.64
CA THR A 433 7.59 -4.34 -2.41
C THR A 433 8.29 -4.12 -3.75
N GLU A 434 8.10 -2.94 -4.33
CA GLU A 434 8.62 -2.57 -5.63
C GLU A 434 9.58 -1.38 -5.53
N LEU A 435 10.68 -1.47 -6.26
CA LEU A 435 11.61 -0.35 -6.49
C LEU A 435 11.39 0.19 -7.91
N PRO A 436 11.44 1.52 -8.13
CA PRO A 436 11.15 2.08 -9.45
C PRO A 436 12.02 1.50 -10.57
N ALA A 437 13.34 1.36 -10.36
CA ALA A 437 14.22 0.81 -11.39
C ALA A 437 13.91 -0.66 -11.71
N VAL A 438 13.62 -1.48 -10.69
CA VAL A 438 13.26 -2.90 -10.87
C VAL A 438 11.93 -3.01 -11.63
N SER A 439 10.93 -2.21 -11.26
CA SER A 439 9.63 -2.20 -11.92
C SER A 439 9.73 -1.80 -13.40
N LEU A 440 10.52 -0.76 -13.72
CA LEU A 440 10.81 -0.37 -15.11
C LEU A 440 11.59 -1.44 -15.87
N GLY A 441 12.58 -2.08 -15.23
CA GLY A 441 13.34 -3.20 -15.80
C GLY A 441 12.44 -4.40 -16.11
N ALA A 442 11.50 -4.72 -15.22
CA ALA A 442 10.52 -5.79 -15.42
C ALA A 442 9.58 -5.49 -16.60
N ALA A 443 9.15 -4.23 -16.76
CA ALA A 443 8.38 -3.81 -17.94
C ALA A 443 9.19 -3.93 -19.24
N ALA A 444 10.46 -3.51 -19.24
CA ALA A 444 11.35 -3.69 -20.38
C ALA A 444 11.54 -5.17 -20.72
N LYS A 445 11.70 -6.04 -19.71
CA LYS A 445 11.79 -7.49 -19.88
C LYS A 445 10.52 -8.07 -20.50
N ARG A 446 9.33 -7.69 -20.02
CA ARG A 446 8.05 -8.12 -20.64
C ARG A 446 7.97 -7.72 -22.11
N ASN A 447 8.44 -6.52 -22.47
CA ASN A 447 8.52 -6.10 -23.88
C ASN A 447 9.48 -6.96 -24.70
N ILE A 448 10.61 -7.37 -24.13
CA ILE A 448 11.52 -8.33 -24.78
C ILE A 448 10.81 -9.68 -24.97
N ASP A 449 10.20 -10.22 -23.92
CA ASP A 449 9.50 -11.51 -23.96
C ASP A 449 8.37 -11.50 -24.99
N VAL A 450 7.58 -10.43 -25.06
CA VAL A 450 6.53 -10.24 -26.07
C VAL A 450 7.10 -10.16 -27.50
N ALA A 451 8.25 -9.52 -27.68
CA ALA A 451 8.90 -9.43 -28.97
C ALA A 451 9.49 -10.78 -29.46
N ILE A 452 9.80 -11.72 -28.56
CA ILE A 452 10.43 -13.01 -28.91
C ILE A 452 9.56 -14.24 -28.69
N ALA A 453 8.36 -14.10 -28.10
CA ALA A 453 7.52 -15.22 -27.65
C ALA A 453 7.36 -16.34 -28.69
N ASP A 454 7.30 -15.98 -29.98
CA ASP A 454 7.07 -16.92 -31.07
C ASP A 454 8.37 -17.45 -31.72
N MET A 455 9.52 -16.81 -31.48
CA MET A 455 10.78 -17.17 -32.13
C MET A 455 11.37 -18.47 -31.58
N GLN A 456 11.02 -18.84 -30.35
CA GLN A 456 11.57 -20.02 -29.67
C GLN A 456 10.96 -21.35 -30.14
N GLU A 457 9.74 -21.35 -30.69
CA GLU A 457 9.00 -22.59 -30.99
C GLU A 457 9.14 -23.07 -32.45
N LYS A 458 9.27 -22.15 -33.42
CA LYS A 458 9.33 -22.47 -34.86
C LYS A 458 10.19 -21.47 -35.61
N GLY A 459 11.12 -21.96 -36.42
CA GLY A 459 11.91 -21.12 -37.32
C GLY A 459 11.14 -20.69 -38.58
N ILE A 460 11.88 -20.31 -39.61
CA ILE A 460 11.36 -19.82 -40.90
C ILE A 460 10.46 -20.88 -41.55
N VAL A 461 9.24 -20.48 -41.92
CA VAL A 461 8.19 -21.35 -42.44
C VAL A 461 8.04 -21.17 -43.94
N ASN A 462 7.97 -22.27 -44.69
CA ASN A 462 7.68 -22.18 -46.13
C ASN A 462 6.26 -21.66 -46.36
N CYS A 463 6.07 -20.86 -47.42
CA CYS A 463 4.73 -20.38 -47.80
C CYS A 463 3.72 -21.53 -47.94
N GLU A 464 4.14 -22.71 -48.38
CA GLU A 464 3.27 -23.90 -48.51
C GLU A 464 2.71 -24.39 -47.17
N GLU A 465 3.48 -24.28 -46.10
CA GLU A 465 3.08 -24.73 -44.76
C GLU A 465 2.02 -23.79 -44.15
N LEU A 466 1.96 -22.53 -44.60
CA LEU A 466 0.89 -21.58 -44.25
C LEU A 466 -0.44 -21.91 -44.97
N PHE A 467 -0.41 -22.72 -46.04
CA PHE A 467 -1.60 -23.10 -46.81
C PHE A 467 -1.69 -24.62 -46.96
N PRO A 468 -2.21 -25.36 -45.95
CA PRO A 468 -2.37 -26.79 -46.07
C PRO A 468 -3.26 -27.08 -47.29
N ALA A 469 -2.83 -28.02 -48.13
CA ALA A 469 -3.37 -28.27 -49.47
C ALA A 469 -4.90 -28.54 -49.53
N GLY A 470 -5.57 -28.70 -48.39
CA GLY A 470 -7.02 -28.91 -48.25
C GLY A 470 -7.87 -27.65 -48.05
N LEU A 471 -7.30 -26.45 -47.92
CA LEU A 471 -8.07 -25.21 -47.64
C LEU A 471 -8.96 -24.73 -48.82
N LEU A 472 -9.00 -25.49 -49.93
CA LEU A 472 -9.63 -25.07 -51.18
C LEU A 472 -10.94 -25.78 -51.55
N ASP A 473 -11.74 -26.21 -50.58
CA ASP A 473 -13.15 -26.43 -50.89
C ASP A 473 -14.12 -25.80 -49.89
N ILE A 474 -13.85 -24.54 -49.55
CA ILE A 474 -14.81 -23.68 -48.83
C ILE A 474 -16.13 -23.61 -49.59
N LYS A 475 -16.12 -23.66 -50.94
CA LYS A 475 -17.36 -23.74 -51.74
C LYS A 475 -18.11 -25.04 -51.51
N GLN A 476 -17.43 -26.19 -51.46
CA GLN A 476 -18.06 -27.48 -51.15
C GLN A 476 -18.43 -27.59 -49.66
N PHE A 477 -17.70 -26.97 -48.73
CA PHE A 477 -18.05 -26.89 -47.31
C PHE A 477 -19.28 -26.02 -47.09
N VAL A 478 -19.34 -24.82 -47.68
CA VAL A 478 -20.52 -23.95 -47.67
C VAL A 478 -21.69 -24.61 -48.40
N GLN A 479 -21.47 -25.32 -49.52
CA GLN A 479 -22.52 -26.13 -50.17
C GLN A 479 -22.97 -27.32 -49.30
N THR A 480 -22.07 -27.92 -48.53
CA THR A 480 -22.37 -29.03 -47.61
C THR A 480 -23.20 -28.52 -46.44
N ILE A 481 -22.84 -27.38 -45.84
CA ILE A 481 -23.64 -26.70 -44.81
C ILE A 481 -24.99 -26.28 -45.39
N LYS A 482 -25.04 -25.66 -46.59
CA LYS A 482 -26.31 -25.29 -47.23
C LYS A 482 -27.19 -26.50 -47.56
N SER A 483 -26.61 -27.64 -47.97
CA SER A 483 -27.38 -28.86 -48.22
C SER A 483 -27.87 -29.52 -46.93
N LEU A 484 -27.06 -29.48 -45.86
CA LEU A 484 -27.43 -29.96 -44.52
C LEU A 484 -28.52 -29.10 -43.86
N VAL A 485 -28.43 -27.78 -43.96
CA VAL A 485 -29.48 -26.83 -43.51
C VAL A 485 -30.79 -27.10 -44.25
N LYS A 486 -30.71 -27.39 -45.56
CA LYS A 486 -31.88 -27.73 -46.38
C LYS A 486 -32.48 -29.10 -46.04
N ASN A 487 -31.66 -30.04 -45.52
CA ASN A 487 -32.10 -31.36 -45.07
C ASN A 487 -32.65 -31.38 -43.63
N PHE A 488 -32.45 -30.29 -42.87
CA PHE A 488 -32.86 -30.18 -41.46
C PHE A 488 -34.39 -30.18 -41.26
N ASP A 489 -35.15 -29.83 -42.30
CA ASP A 489 -36.62 -29.74 -42.24
C ASP A 489 -37.33 -31.11 -42.18
N ASN A 490 -36.63 -32.24 -42.36
CA ASN A 490 -37.25 -33.56 -42.62
C ASN A 490 -37.09 -34.66 -41.53
N VAL A 491 -36.59 -34.39 -40.31
CA VAL A 491 -36.28 -35.45 -39.31
C VAL A 491 -36.86 -35.16 -37.90
N ARG A 492 -37.13 -36.17 -37.07
CA ARG A 492 -37.67 -36.05 -35.68
C ARG A 492 -36.64 -35.46 -34.68
N PHE A 493 -37.14 -34.78 -33.63
CA PHE A 493 -36.40 -33.88 -32.73
C PHE A 493 -35.22 -34.50 -31.95
N ARG A 494 -35.34 -35.72 -31.39
CA ARG A 494 -34.21 -36.37 -30.66
C ARG A 494 -33.01 -36.71 -31.55
N SER A 495 -33.25 -37.12 -32.80
CA SER A 495 -32.18 -37.27 -33.79
C SER A 495 -31.62 -35.92 -34.26
N LYS A 496 -32.42 -34.84 -34.23
CA LYS A 496 -31.95 -33.48 -34.57
C LYS A 496 -30.89 -32.98 -33.58
N PHE A 497 -31.06 -33.21 -32.28
CA PHE A 497 -30.12 -32.71 -31.27
C PHE A 497 -28.77 -33.45 -31.29
N LYS A 498 -28.78 -34.79 -31.41
CA LYS A 498 -27.55 -35.61 -31.48
C LYS A 498 -26.77 -35.37 -32.77
N VAL A 499 -27.46 -35.14 -33.89
CA VAL A 499 -26.84 -34.71 -35.16
C VAL A 499 -26.23 -33.31 -35.02
N SER A 500 -26.92 -32.37 -34.37
CA SER A 500 -26.36 -31.02 -34.09
C SER A 500 -25.11 -31.05 -33.21
N LEU A 501 -25.05 -31.93 -32.20
CA LEU A 501 -23.89 -32.04 -31.29
C LEU A 501 -22.67 -32.64 -31.99
N ASN A 502 -22.85 -33.68 -32.79
CA ASN A 502 -21.79 -34.22 -33.65
C ASN A 502 -21.39 -33.24 -34.76
N LEU A 503 -22.34 -32.45 -35.27
CA LEU A 503 -22.08 -31.38 -36.24
C LEU A 503 -21.25 -30.27 -35.60
N MET A 504 -21.52 -29.88 -34.35
CA MET A 504 -20.72 -28.90 -33.60
C MET A 504 -19.30 -29.41 -33.34
N LYS A 505 -19.13 -30.67 -32.91
CA LYS A 505 -17.80 -31.30 -32.76
C LYS A 505 -17.01 -31.32 -34.09
N ASN A 506 -17.69 -31.58 -35.22
CA ASN A 506 -17.06 -31.54 -36.54
C ASN A 506 -16.76 -30.13 -37.03
N ILE A 507 -17.66 -29.16 -36.83
CA ILE A 507 -17.44 -27.75 -37.17
C ILE A 507 -16.29 -27.19 -36.33
N GLN A 508 -16.21 -27.52 -35.03
CA GLN A 508 -15.12 -27.15 -34.13
C GLN A 508 -13.78 -27.72 -34.62
N SER A 509 -13.73 -29.02 -34.97
CA SER A 509 -12.52 -29.64 -35.53
C SER A 509 -12.09 -29.05 -36.89
N ILE A 510 -13.03 -28.53 -37.69
CA ILE A 510 -12.75 -27.96 -39.02
C ILE A 510 -12.42 -26.46 -38.93
N ALA A 511 -13.09 -25.70 -38.06
CA ALA A 511 -12.84 -24.29 -37.79
C ALA A 511 -11.47 -24.08 -37.13
N PHE A 512 -11.07 -24.95 -36.19
CA PHE A 512 -9.72 -24.94 -35.59
C PHE A 512 -8.59 -25.12 -36.62
N LYS A 513 -8.90 -25.69 -37.80
CA LYS A 513 -7.94 -25.99 -38.87
C LYS A 513 -7.95 -24.99 -40.03
N SER A 514 -8.89 -24.05 -40.09
CA SER A 514 -9.14 -23.25 -41.31
C SER A 514 -9.22 -21.75 -40.99
N ASN A 515 -8.35 -20.94 -41.60
CA ASN A 515 -8.45 -19.47 -41.54
C ASN A 515 -9.46 -19.01 -42.63
N ILE A 516 -10.67 -18.60 -42.23
CA ILE A 516 -11.84 -18.47 -43.14
C ILE A 516 -11.94 -17.04 -43.69
N SER A 517 -11.95 -16.88 -45.02
CA SER A 517 -11.98 -15.56 -45.69
C SER A 517 -13.38 -15.05 -46.10
N ASN A 518 -14.45 -15.77 -45.76
CA ASN A 518 -15.83 -15.36 -46.06
C ASN A 518 -16.75 -15.56 -44.84
N ILE A 519 -16.40 -14.88 -43.75
CA ILE A 519 -16.98 -15.07 -42.42
C ILE A 519 -18.44 -14.59 -42.37
N GLU A 520 -18.81 -13.56 -43.13
CA GLU A 520 -20.20 -13.03 -43.13
C GLU A 520 -21.22 -14.05 -43.64
N GLU A 521 -20.89 -14.82 -44.68
CA GLU A 521 -21.81 -15.83 -45.24
C GLU A 521 -21.95 -17.05 -44.31
N LEU A 522 -20.85 -17.45 -43.66
CA LEU A 522 -20.85 -18.50 -42.64
C LEU A 522 -21.61 -18.05 -41.38
N SER A 523 -21.36 -16.83 -40.91
CA SER A 523 -22.02 -16.19 -39.77
C SER A 523 -23.53 -16.07 -40.00
N SER A 524 -23.95 -15.62 -41.18
CA SER A 524 -25.38 -15.53 -41.54
C SER A 524 -26.04 -16.92 -41.57
N SER A 525 -25.34 -17.94 -42.11
CA SER A 525 -25.84 -19.32 -42.15
C SER A 525 -25.90 -19.97 -40.76
N LEU A 526 -24.91 -19.71 -39.90
CA LEU A 526 -24.87 -20.19 -38.51
C LEU A 526 -25.89 -19.47 -37.63
N LYS A 527 -26.04 -18.15 -37.72
CA LYS A 527 -27.09 -17.38 -37.05
C LYS A 527 -28.48 -17.86 -37.46
N SER A 528 -28.69 -18.15 -38.75
CA SER A 528 -29.96 -18.73 -39.21
C SER A 528 -30.23 -20.11 -38.59
N LEU A 529 -29.21 -20.97 -38.50
CA LEU A 529 -29.31 -22.29 -37.88
C LEU A 529 -29.57 -22.20 -36.37
N LEU A 530 -28.83 -21.34 -35.65
CA LEU A 530 -28.96 -21.12 -34.21
C LEU A 530 -30.32 -20.54 -33.86
N THR A 531 -30.78 -19.52 -34.59
CA THR A 531 -32.14 -18.98 -34.43
C THR A 531 -33.20 -20.08 -34.60
N ARG A 532 -33.03 -20.99 -35.57
CA ARG A 532 -33.95 -22.13 -35.77
C ARG A 532 -33.88 -23.15 -34.64
N ILE A 533 -32.70 -23.44 -34.08
CA ILE A 533 -32.50 -24.33 -32.93
C ILE A 533 -33.14 -23.74 -31.68
N VAL A 534 -32.89 -22.45 -31.39
CA VAL A 534 -33.47 -21.70 -30.27
C VAL A 534 -35.00 -21.67 -30.38
N THR A 535 -35.54 -21.33 -31.56
CA THR A 535 -36.99 -21.30 -31.80
C THR A 535 -37.63 -22.69 -31.62
N ALA A 536 -36.93 -23.77 -31.97
CA ALA A 536 -37.42 -25.14 -31.79
C ALA A 536 -37.28 -25.64 -30.33
N GLY A 537 -36.31 -25.14 -29.56
CA GLY A 537 -36.09 -25.50 -28.16
C GLY A 537 -37.03 -24.76 -27.18
N ILE A 538 -37.44 -23.53 -27.51
CA ILE A 538 -38.28 -22.66 -26.66
C ILE A 538 -39.62 -23.30 -26.24
N GLN A 539 -40.08 -24.35 -26.92
CA GLN A 539 -41.36 -25.00 -26.63
C GLN A 539 -41.30 -26.16 -25.61
N SER A 540 -40.14 -26.53 -25.03
CA SER A 540 -40.04 -27.84 -24.32
C SER A 540 -39.42 -27.93 -22.92
N ASN A 541 -38.53 -27.05 -22.43
CA ASN A 541 -38.05 -27.10 -21.02
C ASN A 541 -37.19 -25.86 -20.63
N PHE A 542 -37.35 -25.31 -19.42
CA PHE A 542 -36.66 -24.10 -18.93
C PHE A 542 -35.16 -24.34 -18.61
N ARG A 543 -34.77 -25.55 -18.17
CA ARG A 543 -33.33 -25.87 -17.93
C ARG A 543 -32.53 -25.99 -19.24
N LEU A 544 -33.15 -26.56 -20.28
CA LEU A 544 -32.57 -26.62 -21.64
C LEU A 544 -32.48 -25.23 -22.28
N GLN A 545 -33.41 -24.32 -21.98
CA GLN A 545 -33.32 -22.94 -22.46
C GLN A 545 -32.04 -22.25 -21.96
N LYS A 546 -31.72 -22.34 -20.66
CA LYS A 546 -30.52 -21.71 -20.11
C LYS A 546 -29.23 -22.27 -20.73
N LEU A 547 -29.12 -23.59 -20.84
CA LEU A 547 -27.98 -24.25 -21.49
C LEU A 547 -27.83 -23.91 -22.98
N VAL A 548 -28.95 -23.77 -23.70
CA VAL A 548 -28.94 -23.34 -25.10
C VAL A 548 -28.58 -21.85 -25.22
N TYR A 549 -29.03 -21.00 -24.29
CA TYR A 549 -28.65 -19.59 -24.26
C TYR A 549 -27.17 -19.40 -23.94
N ASP A 550 -26.66 -20.05 -22.89
CA ASP A 550 -25.25 -19.98 -22.49
C ASP A 550 -24.35 -20.51 -23.62
N GLY A 551 -24.75 -21.59 -24.30
CA GLY A 551 -24.02 -22.13 -25.47
C GLY A 551 -24.13 -21.26 -26.74
N VAL A 552 -25.23 -20.54 -26.93
CA VAL A 552 -25.38 -19.55 -28.01
C VAL A 552 -24.52 -18.33 -27.75
N GLU A 553 -24.47 -17.84 -26.52
CA GLU A 553 -23.67 -16.69 -26.10
C GLU A 553 -22.17 -17.01 -26.20
N GLU A 554 -21.75 -18.21 -25.80
CA GLU A 554 -20.37 -18.68 -26.00
C GLU A 554 -20.04 -18.87 -27.49
N LEU A 555 -20.98 -19.35 -28.31
CA LEU A 555 -20.78 -19.45 -29.77
C LEU A 555 -20.77 -18.08 -30.47
N GLU A 556 -21.55 -17.11 -30.00
CA GLU A 556 -21.47 -15.71 -30.46
C GLU A 556 -20.13 -15.11 -30.05
N GLY A 557 -19.65 -15.36 -28.84
CA GLY A 557 -18.31 -14.99 -28.40
C GLY A 557 -17.19 -15.64 -29.22
N ILE A 558 -17.34 -16.92 -29.61
CA ILE A 558 -16.43 -17.64 -30.51
C ILE A 558 -16.48 -17.03 -31.92
N LEU A 559 -17.67 -16.71 -32.44
CA LEU A 559 -17.85 -16.07 -33.74
C LEU A 559 -17.26 -14.66 -33.77
N GLU A 560 -17.45 -13.88 -32.71
CA GLU A 560 -16.83 -12.57 -32.55
C GLU A 560 -15.31 -12.68 -32.43
N ALA A 561 -14.80 -13.61 -31.62
CA ALA A 561 -13.37 -13.89 -31.51
C ALA A 561 -12.74 -14.32 -32.85
N LEU A 562 -13.44 -15.14 -33.64
CA LEU A 562 -13.03 -15.53 -35.00
C LEU A 562 -13.12 -14.36 -35.99
N LEU A 563 -14.12 -13.47 -35.87
CA LEU A 563 -14.26 -12.27 -36.69
C LEU A 563 -13.13 -11.25 -36.44
N ILE A 564 -12.58 -11.20 -35.22
CA ILE A 564 -11.46 -10.31 -34.85
C ILE A 564 -10.10 -11.01 -34.80
N GLY A 565 -10.03 -12.29 -35.18
CA GLY A 565 -8.79 -13.07 -35.28
C GLY A 565 -8.07 -13.41 -33.96
N LYS A 566 -8.79 -13.53 -32.84
CA LYS A 566 -8.20 -13.94 -31.54
C LYS A 566 -8.13 -15.47 -31.38
N SER A 567 -7.12 -15.97 -30.64
CA SER A 567 -7.02 -17.38 -30.25
C SER A 567 -7.99 -17.72 -29.09
N LEU A 568 -8.48 -18.96 -29.04
CA LEU A 568 -9.51 -19.43 -28.11
C LEU A 568 -8.94 -20.47 -27.12
N GLN A 569 -9.18 -20.27 -25.82
CA GLN A 569 -9.22 -21.35 -24.82
C GLN A 569 -10.69 -21.55 -24.41
N ILE A 570 -11.23 -22.75 -24.64
CA ILE A 570 -12.60 -23.13 -24.30
C ILE A 570 -12.60 -23.88 -22.96
N ARG A 571 -13.59 -23.65 -22.10
CA ARG A 571 -13.77 -24.44 -20.88
C ARG A 571 -14.31 -25.82 -21.22
N GLU A 572 -13.50 -26.87 -21.09
CA GLU A 572 -13.90 -28.26 -21.35
C GLU A 572 -15.16 -28.70 -20.57
N GLY A 573 -15.43 -28.10 -19.40
CA GLY A 573 -16.53 -28.49 -18.51
C GLY A 573 -17.97 -28.22 -19.02
N LEU A 574 -18.19 -27.37 -20.02
CA LEU A 574 -19.57 -27.10 -20.50
C LEU A 574 -20.12 -28.27 -21.32
N ILE A 575 -19.29 -28.91 -22.15
CA ILE A 575 -19.69 -30.06 -22.96
C ILE A 575 -20.05 -31.25 -22.05
N ASP A 576 -19.25 -31.48 -21.00
CA ASP A 576 -19.52 -32.50 -20.00
C ASP A 576 -20.80 -32.20 -19.19
N SER A 577 -21.08 -30.91 -18.94
CA SER A 577 -22.32 -30.46 -18.30
C SER A 577 -23.56 -30.65 -19.19
N ILE A 578 -23.43 -30.48 -20.51
CA ILE A 578 -24.50 -30.73 -21.51
C ILE A 578 -24.74 -32.24 -21.67
N GLU A 579 -23.68 -33.05 -21.77
CA GLU A 579 -23.79 -34.50 -21.92
C GLU A 579 -24.38 -35.14 -20.65
N SER A 580 -23.94 -34.73 -19.45
CA SER A 580 -24.50 -35.21 -18.17
C SER A 580 -25.97 -34.83 -17.99
N ALA A 581 -26.38 -33.61 -18.36
CA ALA A 581 -27.78 -33.20 -18.32
C ALA A 581 -28.67 -33.97 -19.31
N SER A 582 -28.11 -34.46 -20.43
CA SER A 582 -28.84 -35.29 -21.41
C SER A 582 -28.95 -36.76 -21.02
N LEU A 583 -28.03 -37.24 -20.18
CA LEU A 583 -27.95 -38.63 -19.70
C LEU A 583 -28.78 -38.86 -18.42
N HIS A 584 -29.05 -37.82 -17.62
CA HIS A 584 -29.81 -37.93 -16.36
C HIS A 584 -31.34 -37.88 -16.51
N GLU A 585 -31.90 -38.00 -17.72
CA GLU A 585 -33.36 -38.13 -17.92
C GLU A 585 -33.86 -39.59 -17.97
N GLU A 586 -32.98 -40.60 -17.86
CA GLU A 586 -33.39 -42.03 -17.87
C GLU A 586 -33.62 -42.64 -16.47
N GLU A 587 -33.35 -41.92 -15.38
CA GLU A 587 -33.66 -42.38 -14.02
C GLU A 587 -34.21 -41.25 -13.14
N MET A 588 -35.48 -40.91 -13.31
CA MET A 588 -36.27 -40.35 -12.21
C MET A 588 -37.68 -40.92 -12.28
N ASP A 589 -37.88 -41.98 -11.52
CA ASP A 589 -39.20 -42.41 -11.04
C ASP A 589 -39.77 -41.27 -10.19
N THR A 590 -40.99 -40.87 -10.50
CA THR A 590 -41.69 -39.76 -9.83
C THR A 590 -42.17 -40.22 -8.46
N ASP A 591 -41.46 -39.86 -7.39
CA ASP A 591 -42.05 -39.47 -6.11
C ASP A 591 -41.01 -38.82 -5.17
N ALA A 592 -41.44 -37.74 -4.51
CA ALA A 592 -40.76 -36.95 -3.46
C ALA A 592 -39.78 -35.84 -3.90
N PHE A 593 -40.30 -34.62 -4.13
CA PHE A 593 -39.66 -33.37 -3.70
C PHE A 593 -40.70 -32.23 -3.67
N TYR A 594 -41.34 -32.01 -2.51
CA TYR A 594 -42.07 -30.78 -2.19
C TYR A 594 -42.00 -30.53 -0.67
N PHE A 595 -41.75 -29.27 -0.29
CA PHE A 595 -41.50 -28.71 1.07
C PHE A 595 -40.06 -28.95 1.58
N ASP A 596 -39.25 -27.96 1.99
CA ASP A 596 -39.58 -26.82 2.88
C ASP A 596 -38.78 -25.53 2.63
N LEU A 597 -39.48 -24.39 2.72
CA LEU A 597 -38.93 -23.04 2.95
C LEU A 597 -39.94 -22.35 3.88
N LEU A 598 -39.57 -22.16 5.16
CA LEU A 598 -39.96 -21.09 6.11
C LEU A 598 -40.02 -21.58 7.59
N ASP A 599 -39.39 -20.76 8.45
CA ASP A 599 -39.60 -20.46 9.87
C ASP A 599 -39.19 -21.42 11.04
N TYR A 600 -38.42 -20.81 11.96
CA TYR A 600 -38.09 -21.13 13.38
C TYR A 600 -39.34 -21.39 14.26
N PRO A 601 -39.29 -21.83 15.57
CA PRO A 601 -38.18 -21.96 16.53
C PRO A 601 -38.15 -23.21 17.46
N GLY A 602 -37.04 -23.33 18.22
CA GLY A 602 -36.81 -23.94 19.55
C GLY A 602 -37.74 -25.00 20.18
N SER A 603 -37.13 -26.07 20.70
CA SER A 603 -37.27 -26.57 22.09
C SER A 603 -36.50 -27.88 22.29
N ALA A 604 -35.72 -27.97 23.38
CA ALA A 604 -35.23 -29.23 23.95
C ALA A 604 -36.38 -29.95 24.70
N PRO A 605 -36.37 -31.29 24.92
CA PRO A 605 -35.51 -31.87 25.96
C PRO A 605 -35.06 -33.36 25.79
N SER A 606 -33.96 -33.69 26.48
CA SER A 606 -33.63 -34.91 27.27
C SER A 606 -33.81 -36.36 26.75
N LEU A 607 -32.79 -37.18 27.10
CA LEU A 607 -32.73 -38.65 27.42
C LEU A 607 -31.68 -39.36 26.55
N SER A 608 -30.50 -39.80 27.01
CA SER A 608 -30.09 -40.76 28.08
C SER A 608 -29.60 -42.09 27.47
N SER A 609 -28.40 -42.53 27.92
CA SER A 609 -27.84 -43.91 27.92
C SER A 609 -27.63 -44.62 26.57
N SER A 610 -26.59 -45.42 26.29
CA SER A 610 -25.48 -46.00 27.06
C SER A 610 -24.60 -46.82 26.09
N ASP A 611 -23.32 -46.96 26.44
CA ASP A 611 -22.39 -48.08 26.20
C ASP A 611 -22.03 -48.51 24.75
N MET A 612 -20.72 -48.41 24.42
CA MET A 612 -19.83 -49.59 24.27
C MET A 612 -18.36 -49.17 24.03
N ILE A 613 -17.50 -49.71 24.91
CA ILE A 613 -16.03 -49.96 24.82
C ILE A 613 -15.89 -51.47 24.40
N PRO A 614 -14.77 -52.05 23.87
CA PRO A 614 -13.34 -51.68 23.99
C PRO A 614 -12.40 -51.86 22.76
N ASP A 615 -11.15 -51.45 23.01
CA ASP A 615 -9.87 -52.17 22.77
C ASP A 615 -8.92 -51.84 21.59
N GLY A 616 -7.62 -51.83 21.94
CA GLY A 616 -6.47 -52.03 21.03
C GLY A 616 -5.44 -50.89 21.04
N SER A 617 -4.56 -50.77 22.05
CA SER A 617 -3.21 -51.38 22.16
C SER A 617 -2.09 -50.74 21.31
N ALA A 618 -1.03 -50.32 22.01
CA ALA A 618 0.25 -49.76 21.54
C ALA A 618 1.07 -50.67 20.60
N PRO A 619 2.21 -50.17 20.08
CA PRO A 619 3.48 -50.67 20.63
C PRO A 619 4.63 -49.65 20.74
N ALA A 620 5.63 -50.05 21.52
CA ALA A 620 6.91 -49.40 21.76
C ALA A 620 8.08 -50.13 21.07
N MET A 621 9.25 -49.45 21.07
CA MET A 621 10.64 -49.94 20.89
C MET A 621 11.19 -50.13 19.46
N MET A 622 12.28 -49.43 19.11
CA MET A 622 13.69 -49.89 19.29
C MET A 622 14.73 -48.93 18.68
N ALA A 623 15.94 -49.00 19.21
CA ALA A 623 17.17 -48.31 18.82
C ALA A 623 18.12 -49.23 18.00
N ALA A 624 18.96 -48.64 17.12
CA ALA A 624 20.27 -49.13 16.61
C ALA A 624 20.74 -48.11 15.53
N SER A 625 21.82 -47.33 15.69
CA SER A 625 23.26 -47.61 15.54
C SER A 625 23.79 -47.79 14.09
N SER A 626 24.69 -46.87 13.73
CA SER A 626 25.99 -47.01 13.05
C SER A 626 26.13 -47.19 11.52
N ASN A 627 27.12 -46.42 11.01
CA ASN A 627 28.00 -46.57 9.82
C ASN A 627 27.40 -46.17 8.45
N ASP A 628 28.09 -45.56 7.48
CA ASP A 628 29.49 -45.10 7.24
C ASP A 628 29.43 -44.21 5.97
N PHE A 629 30.29 -43.20 5.80
CA PHE A 629 30.91 -42.76 4.50
C PHE A 629 31.82 -41.53 4.72
N PRO A 630 32.81 -41.24 3.85
CA PRO A 630 34.21 -41.03 4.26
C PRO A 630 34.75 -39.63 3.95
N GLY A 631 35.95 -39.33 4.47
CA GLY A 631 36.66 -38.07 4.25
C GLY A 631 37.70 -38.05 3.12
N SER A 632 38.13 -36.84 2.76
CA SER A 632 39.46 -36.44 2.26
C SER A 632 39.48 -34.90 2.13
N ALA A 633 40.25 -34.14 2.92
CA ALA A 633 41.67 -33.76 2.76
C ALA A 633 41.92 -32.51 1.87
N ALA A 634 42.29 -31.40 2.54
CA ALA A 634 43.26 -30.28 2.30
C ALA A 634 43.84 -29.99 0.88
N PRO A 635 44.44 -28.79 0.56
CA PRO A 635 45.11 -27.84 1.48
C PRO A 635 44.98 -26.31 1.20
N PHE A 636 45.35 -25.51 2.21
CA PHE A 636 45.71 -24.08 2.07
C PHE A 636 47.25 -23.94 2.04
N PRO A 637 47.82 -22.98 1.29
CA PRO A 637 49.23 -22.63 1.41
C PRO A 637 49.44 -21.47 2.40
N ASP A 638 50.37 -21.69 3.33
CA ASP A 638 51.11 -20.64 4.03
C ASP A 638 52.18 -20.07 3.09
N GLU A 639 52.29 -18.74 2.99
CA GLU A 639 53.56 -18.10 2.67
C GLU A 639 53.69 -16.72 3.34
N MET A 640 54.91 -16.48 3.81
CA MET A 640 55.39 -15.45 4.71
C MET A 640 55.33 -14.03 4.13
N MET A 641 55.15 -13.02 4.98
CA MET A 641 56.01 -11.83 4.96
C MET A 641 56.14 -11.20 6.34
N ASP A 642 57.36 -11.29 6.85
CA ASP A 642 57.96 -10.52 7.93
C ASP A 642 58.17 -9.07 7.48
N GLY A 643 58.03 -8.11 8.40
CA GLY A 643 57.99 -6.69 8.05
C GLY A 643 57.91 -5.76 9.25
N THR A 644 58.82 -5.93 10.22
CA THR A 644 59.10 -4.91 11.24
C THR A 644 59.66 -3.64 10.59
N ALA A 645 59.02 -2.49 10.83
CA ALA A 645 59.62 -1.17 10.62
C ALA A 645 59.49 -0.34 11.91
N GLN A 646 60.62 -0.22 12.61
CA GLN A 646 60.93 0.89 13.52
C GLN A 646 61.32 2.12 12.69
N MET A 647 60.87 3.31 13.09
CA MET A 647 61.60 4.60 13.05
C MET A 647 60.70 5.63 13.74
N ASP A 648 61.06 6.08 14.94
CA ASP A 648 61.82 7.31 15.19
C ASP A 648 61.16 8.57 14.62
N THR A 649 60.67 9.43 15.52
CA THR A 649 61.02 10.86 15.45
C THR A 649 60.87 11.52 16.82
N ALA A 650 61.92 12.26 17.13
CA ALA A 650 62.29 12.81 18.40
C ALA A 650 61.73 14.24 18.59
N VAL A 651 61.54 14.58 19.88
CA VAL A 651 62.02 15.79 20.56
C VAL A 651 61.67 17.15 19.94
N SER A 652 60.90 17.91 20.72
CA SER A 652 61.30 19.28 21.12
C SER A 652 60.83 19.56 22.55
N GLU A 653 61.74 19.37 23.50
CA GLU A 653 61.75 20.11 24.76
C GLU A 653 62.23 21.55 24.51
N GLU A 654 61.77 22.50 25.32
CA GLU A 654 62.48 23.58 26.04
C GLU A 654 61.44 24.66 26.43
N TRP A 655 61.38 25.40 27.55
CA TRP A 655 62.02 25.45 28.88
C TRP A 655 61.03 26.18 29.85
N ALA A 656 60.86 25.72 31.10
CA ALA A 656 61.22 26.41 32.37
C ALA A 656 60.49 27.76 32.63
N THR A 657 59.77 28.00 33.74
CA THR A 657 60.26 28.03 35.13
C THR A 657 59.12 28.32 36.13
N SER A 658 59.14 27.60 37.26
CA SER A 658 58.86 28.01 38.64
C SER A 658 58.18 29.37 38.94
N SER A 659 57.06 29.34 39.66
CA SER A 659 56.95 30.09 40.93
C SER A 659 55.86 29.52 41.84
N LEU A 660 56.30 29.03 43.01
CA LEU A 660 55.54 28.86 44.24
C LEU A 660 54.90 30.18 44.68
N TRP A 661 53.59 30.19 44.95
CA TRP A 661 52.97 30.93 46.05
C TRP A 661 51.75 30.14 46.52
N GLU A 662 51.78 29.74 47.79
CA GLU A 662 50.63 29.32 48.59
C GLU A 662 49.67 30.50 48.72
N GLU A 663 48.38 30.28 48.48
CA GLU A 663 47.33 31.06 49.12
C GLU A 663 46.02 30.27 49.13
N ASP A 664 45.57 29.95 50.34
CA ASP A 664 44.26 29.40 50.66
C ASP A 664 43.15 30.22 50.00
N THR A 665 42.41 29.60 49.08
CA THR A 665 41.11 30.12 48.65
C THR A 665 40.10 28.98 48.65
N GLU A 666 39.14 29.07 49.56
CA GLU A 666 37.93 28.25 49.60
C GLU A 666 37.24 28.31 48.23
N ALA A 667 37.43 27.26 47.42
CA ALA A 667 36.70 27.09 46.18
C ALA A 667 35.24 26.79 46.53
N GLN A 668 34.39 27.81 46.40
CA GLN A 668 32.96 27.64 46.21
C GLN A 668 32.77 26.63 45.07
N THR A 669 32.32 25.43 45.42
CA THR A 669 31.75 24.48 44.48
C THR A 669 30.53 25.15 43.85
N ASN A 670 30.72 25.73 42.66
CA ASN A 670 29.61 26.03 41.77
C ASN A 670 28.81 24.72 41.65
N PRO A 671 27.50 24.69 41.95
CA PRO A 671 26.69 23.54 41.61
C PRO A 671 26.82 23.38 40.09
N SER A 672 27.49 22.30 39.69
CA SER A 672 27.52 21.80 38.32
C SER A 672 26.11 21.99 37.77
N GLU A 673 25.96 22.87 36.77
CA GLU A 673 24.70 22.98 36.03
C GLU A 673 24.33 21.56 35.62
N ALA A 674 23.30 21.01 36.26
CA ALA A 674 22.79 19.69 35.91
C ALA A 674 22.34 19.82 34.46
N VAL A 675 23.14 19.27 33.54
CA VAL A 675 22.81 19.19 32.13
C VAL A 675 21.47 18.46 32.09
N ALA A 676 20.41 19.20 31.81
CA ALA A 676 19.06 18.65 31.79
C ALA A 676 19.04 17.51 30.78
N THR A 677 18.97 16.27 31.27
CA THR A 677 18.88 15.08 30.44
C THR A 677 17.67 15.19 29.53
N GLN A 678 17.93 15.29 28.23
CA GLN A 678 16.92 15.55 27.22
C GLN A 678 16.24 14.23 26.80
N LYS A 679 14.94 14.13 27.04
CA LYS A 679 14.11 12.91 26.94
C LYS A 679 13.78 12.52 25.48
N ARG A 680 13.67 11.22 25.18
CA ARG A 680 13.19 10.69 23.87
C ARG A 680 11.67 10.52 23.86
N VAL A 681 10.97 11.16 22.91
CA VAL A 681 9.50 11.26 22.80
C VAL A 681 9.00 11.10 21.35
N GLU A 682 9.77 11.50 20.33
CA GLU A 682 9.34 11.44 18.92
C GLU A 682 10.09 10.39 18.08
N PHE A 683 9.33 9.49 17.45
CA PHE A 683 9.86 8.42 16.60
C PHE A 683 9.26 8.47 15.18
N PRO A 684 9.72 9.39 14.31
CA PRO A 684 9.28 9.40 12.92
C PRO A 684 9.68 8.09 12.23
N GLU A 685 8.83 7.63 11.32
CA GLU A 685 9.09 6.46 10.46
C GLU A 685 9.56 6.90 9.05
N MET A 686 9.32 8.17 8.70
CA MET A 686 9.72 8.78 7.43
C MET A 686 10.15 10.22 7.69
N LEU A 687 11.34 10.58 7.22
CA LEU A 687 11.84 11.96 7.30
C LEU A 687 11.47 12.77 6.07
N PHE A 688 11.48 12.14 4.89
CA PHE A 688 11.23 12.84 3.64
C PHE A 688 10.75 11.90 2.53
N TYR A 689 9.80 12.38 1.73
CA TYR A 689 9.43 11.75 0.46
C TYR A 689 9.02 12.84 -0.53
N GLY A 690 9.80 13.04 -1.59
CA GLY A 690 9.56 14.15 -2.52
C GLY A 690 10.46 14.14 -3.74
N LEU A 691 10.10 14.96 -4.73
CA LEU A 691 10.93 15.26 -5.89
C LEU A 691 11.81 16.47 -5.60
N VAL A 692 13.12 16.31 -5.80
CA VAL A 692 14.13 17.35 -5.61
C VAL A 692 14.71 17.74 -6.97
N PRO A 693 14.75 19.04 -7.33
CA PRO A 693 15.32 19.48 -8.59
C PRO A 693 16.86 19.50 -8.50
N VAL A 694 17.51 18.47 -9.03
CA VAL A 694 18.98 18.38 -9.04
C VAL A 694 19.53 19.02 -10.30
N THR A 695 20.40 20.01 -10.11
CA THR A 695 21.08 20.71 -11.22
C THR A 695 22.50 20.16 -11.40
N LYS A 696 23.23 20.66 -12.42
CA LYS A 696 24.64 20.33 -12.63
C LYS A 696 25.55 20.62 -11.42
N THR A 697 25.19 21.58 -10.56
CA THR A 697 25.95 21.91 -9.35
C THR A 697 25.59 21.04 -8.14
N GLY A 698 24.60 20.15 -8.27
CA GLY A 698 24.05 19.35 -7.18
C GLY A 698 22.93 20.04 -6.41
N TYR A 699 22.46 19.37 -5.34
CA TYR A 699 21.46 19.85 -4.41
C TYR A 699 21.73 19.29 -2.99
N ASP A 700 21.62 20.13 -1.97
CA ASP A 700 21.79 19.75 -0.57
C ASP A 700 20.44 19.73 0.16
N LEU A 701 20.00 18.54 0.55
CA LEU A 701 18.79 18.35 1.35
C LEU A 701 19.18 18.15 2.83
N VAL A 702 18.63 18.98 3.73
CA VAL A 702 18.92 18.93 5.17
C VAL A 702 17.65 18.56 5.93
N LEU A 703 17.68 17.46 6.67
CA LEU A 703 16.52 16.89 7.39
C LEU A 703 16.85 16.65 8.86
N PRO A 704 15.99 17.04 9.82
CA PRO A 704 16.17 16.68 11.23
C PRO A 704 15.79 15.20 11.45
N VAL A 705 16.69 14.36 12.00
CA VAL A 705 16.42 12.90 12.13
C VAL A 705 15.49 12.51 13.30
N GLY A 706 15.17 13.46 14.18
CA GLY A 706 14.37 13.19 15.38
C GLY A 706 15.16 12.42 16.45
N GLU A 707 14.44 11.72 17.33
CA GLU A 707 15.02 11.02 18.49
C GLU A 707 15.06 9.49 18.31
N SER A 708 14.56 9.00 17.18
CA SER A 708 14.71 7.61 16.77
C SER A 708 16.18 7.25 16.62
N LEU A 709 16.67 6.40 17.51
CA LEU A 709 17.72 5.45 17.17
C LEU A 709 17.11 4.59 16.06
N THR A 710 17.71 4.51 14.88
CA THR A 710 17.24 3.68 13.75
C THR A 710 18.25 3.75 12.61
N THR A 711 18.09 2.89 11.62
CA THR A 711 18.77 3.06 10.33
C THR A 711 17.81 3.72 9.35
N TRP A 712 18.18 4.88 8.82
CA TRP A 712 17.49 5.52 7.71
C TRP A 712 18.03 4.98 6.39
N VAL A 713 17.14 4.52 5.52
CA VAL A 713 17.46 4.25 4.12
C VAL A 713 17.17 5.51 3.33
N VAL A 714 18.19 6.01 2.63
CA VAL A 714 18.08 7.09 1.67
C VAL A 714 18.07 6.47 0.28
N GLU A 715 16.89 6.36 -0.31
CA GLU A 715 16.70 5.85 -1.66
C GLU A 715 16.50 7.02 -2.62
N THR A 716 17.16 6.95 -3.77
CA THR A 716 17.03 7.98 -4.79
C THR A 716 16.83 7.38 -6.17
N PHE A 717 15.98 8.01 -6.96
CA PHE A 717 15.68 7.61 -8.32
C PHE A 717 15.60 8.83 -9.22
N ALA A 718 16.19 8.73 -10.40
CA ALA A 718 16.18 9.76 -11.41
C ALA A 718 15.77 9.18 -12.76
N LEU A 719 14.96 9.93 -13.50
CA LEU A 719 14.56 9.65 -14.88
C LEU A 719 14.90 10.86 -15.75
N HIS A 720 15.59 10.64 -16.86
CA HIS A 720 15.94 11.69 -17.81
C HIS A 720 16.05 11.12 -19.23
N ASN A 721 15.31 11.68 -20.20
CA ASN A 721 15.32 11.26 -21.62
C ASN A 721 15.10 9.75 -21.83
N GLY A 722 14.24 9.13 -21.02
CA GLY A 722 13.98 7.68 -21.05
C GLY A 722 15.12 6.82 -20.47
N ASP A 723 16.12 7.45 -19.89
CA ASP A 723 17.20 6.85 -19.13
C ASP A 723 16.87 6.93 -17.63
N TRP A 724 17.13 5.87 -16.87
CA TRP A 724 16.95 5.91 -15.41
C TRP A 724 18.15 5.34 -14.65
N ALA A 725 18.35 5.89 -13.46
CA ALA A 725 19.34 5.47 -12.48
C ALA A 725 18.70 5.46 -11.09
N GLN A 726 19.09 4.48 -10.28
CA GLN A 726 18.70 4.37 -8.88
C GLN A 726 19.94 4.11 -8.04
N THR A 727 20.01 4.74 -6.88
CA THR A 727 21.03 4.45 -5.87
C THR A 727 20.42 4.60 -4.49
N HIS A 728 21.01 3.93 -3.52
CA HIS A 728 20.61 4.05 -2.14
C HIS A 728 21.82 4.01 -1.21
N THR A 729 21.65 4.58 -0.02
CA THR A 729 22.63 4.53 1.07
C THR A 729 21.90 4.42 2.40
N ASN A 730 22.63 4.00 3.43
CA ASN A 730 22.09 3.86 4.78
C ASN A 730 22.78 4.85 5.71
N VAL A 731 22.01 5.41 6.62
CA VAL A 731 22.50 6.30 7.68
C VAL A 731 22.05 5.73 9.01
N VAL A 732 23.00 5.35 9.86
CA VAL A 732 22.69 4.81 11.18
C VAL A 732 22.62 5.96 12.17
N VAL A 733 21.46 6.17 12.78
CA VAL A 733 21.33 7.04 13.96
C VAL A 733 21.60 6.18 15.18
N ASP A 734 22.75 6.37 15.79
CA ASP A 734 23.21 5.58 16.92
C ASP A 734 23.53 6.48 18.11
N GLN A 735 23.30 5.91 19.29
CA GLN A 735 23.66 6.51 20.57
C GLN A 735 24.39 5.43 21.37
N PRO A 736 25.71 5.58 21.59
CA PRO A 736 26.51 4.51 22.18
C PRO A 736 26.04 4.08 23.58
N VAL A 737 25.53 5.03 24.37
CA VAL A 737 24.82 4.78 25.63
C VAL A 737 23.32 4.72 25.36
N ARG A 738 22.73 3.54 25.55
CA ARG A 738 21.37 3.25 25.11
C ARG A 738 20.57 2.46 26.12
N ILE A 739 19.29 2.82 26.25
CA ILE A 739 18.29 2.06 27.01
C ILE A 739 17.00 1.87 26.20
N ASP A 740 16.47 0.66 26.13
CA ASP A 740 15.14 0.39 25.54
C ASP A 740 14.25 -0.26 26.59
N LEU A 741 13.01 0.22 26.68
CA LEU A 741 12.03 -0.22 27.68
C LEU A 741 10.81 -0.84 26.97
N GLU A 742 10.61 -2.14 27.18
CA GLU A 742 9.48 -2.88 26.64
C GLU A 742 8.46 -3.18 27.74
N VAL A 743 7.31 -2.50 27.66
CA VAL A 743 6.16 -2.70 28.53
C VAL A 743 4.88 -2.71 27.71
N PRO A 744 3.88 -3.55 28.05
CA PRO A 744 2.57 -3.46 27.42
C PRO A 744 1.88 -2.13 27.78
N PRO A 745 0.96 -1.62 26.94
CA PRO A 745 0.27 -0.35 27.19
C PRO A 745 -0.65 -0.39 28.41
N ALA A 746 -1.13 -1.58 28.79
CA ALA A 746 -1.97 -1.78 29.97
C ALA A 746 -1.71 -3.14 30.63
N VAL A 747 -1.83 -3.19 31.97
CA VAL A 747 -1.67 -4.37 32.82
C VAL A 747 -2.64 -4.27 33.99
N TYR A 748 -3.32 -5.34 34.37
CA TYR A 748 -4.07 -5.33 35.63
C TYR A 748 -3.12 -5.54 36.82
N PRO A 749 -3.26 -4.83 37.97
CA PRO A 749 -2.29 -4.90 39.06
C PRO A 749 -1.99 -6.30 39.60
N GLU A 750 -2.91 -7.25 39.48
CA GLU A 750 -2.73 -8.63 39.94
C GLU A 750 -2.13 -9.56 38.86
N ASP A 751 -2.04 -9.11 37.61
CA ASP A 751 -1.44 -9.92 36.54
C ASP A 751 0.06 -10.09 36.78
N ASP A 752 0.54 -11.29 36.45
CA ASP A 752 1.97 -11.60 36.39
C ASP A 752 2.46 -11.34 34.96
N VAL A 753 2.98 -10.13 34.77
CA VAL A 753 3.44 -9.62 33.47
C VAL A 753 4.89 -9.21 33.60
N VAL A 754 5.70 -9.70 32.68
CA VAL A 754 7.13 -9.41 32.62
C VAL A 754 7.36 -8.31 31.59
N GLY A 755 8.05 -7.26 32.02
CA GLY A 755 8.59 -6.20 31.18
C GLY A 755 10.07 -6.42 31.00
N ARG A 756 10.62 -5.92 29.90
CA ARG A 756 12.04 -6.09 29.55
C ARG A 756 12.71 -4.74 29.41
N ILE A 757 13.98 -4.69 29.80
CA ILE A 757 14.83 -3.54 29.59
C ILE A 757 16.15 -3.97 28.98
N HIS A 758 16.51 -3.35 27.87
CA HIS A 758 17.75 -3.64 27.14
C HIS A 758 18.70 -2.45 27.30
N ILE A 759 19.95 -2.74 27.62
CA ILE A 759 20.94 -1.72 27.98
C ILE A 759 22.25 -2.02 27.28
N THR A 760 22.82 -1.00 26.66
CA THR A 760 24.13 -1.08 26.00
C THR A 760 24.94 0.17 26.31
N THR A 761 26.20 -0.02 26.69
CA THR A 761 27.14 1.07 26.90
C THR A 761 28.54 0.70 26.37
N PRO A 762 29.35 1.65 25.88
CA PRO A 762 30.65 1.33 25.27
C PRO A 762 31.68 0.79 26.26
N SER A 763 31.62 1.18 27.53
CA SER A 763 32.55 0.72 28.56
C SER A 763 32.28 -0.72 29.05
N GLY A 764 31.19 -1.34 28.59
CA GLY A 764 30.71 -2.62 29.10
C GLY A 764 30.16 -2.55 30.53
N ASN A 765 30.06 -1.35 31.12
CA ASN A 765 29.56 -1.13 32.46
C ASN A 765 28.61 0.07 32.49
N ALA A 766 27.56 -0.01 33.27
CA ALA A 766 26.61 1.10 33.41
C ALA A 766 26.03 1.18 34.81
N LYS A 767 25.47 2.35 35.12
CA LYS A 767 24.56 2.57 36.23
C LYS A 767 23.14 2.66 35.69
N LEU A 768 22.24 1.78 36.13
CA LEU A 768 20.84 1.78 35.73
C LEU A 768 19.94 2.18 36.88
N ARG A 769 19.00 3.09 36.61
CA ARG A 769 17.89 3.42 37.49
C ARG A 769 16.57 3.21 36.75
N LEU A 770 15.71 2.31 37.25
CA LEU A 770 14.34 2.13 36.78
C LEU A 770 13.36 2.52 37.90
N HIS A 771 12.49 3.47 37.62
CA HIS A 771 11.45 3.91 38.55
C HIS A 771 10.06 3.72 37.92
N CYS A 772 9.07 3.39 38.75
CA CYS A 772 7.65 3.46 38.44
C CYS A 772 6.99 4.41 39.45
N ASP A 773 6.39 5.50 38.99
CA ASP A 773 5.81 6.55 39.84
C ASP A 773 6.79 7.07 40.91
N ASN A 774 8.04 7.29 40.50
CA ASN A 774 9.19 7.67 41.35
C ASN A 774 9.62 6.63 42.41
N GLN A 775 9.06 5.41 42.38
CA GLN A 775 9.50 4.30 43.23
C GLN A 775 10.45 3.38 42.45
N PRO A 776 11.57 2.93 43.04
CA PRO A 776 12.50 2.04 42.35
C PRO A 776 11.85 0.68 42.06
N VAL A 777 12.09 0.15 40.86
CA VAL A 777 11.57 -1.15 40.41
C VAL A 777 12.67 -2.21 40.54
N ALA A 778 12.35 -3.35 41.14
CA ALA A 778 13.28 -4.47 41.26
C ALA A 778 13.48 -5.13 39.89
N LEU A 779 14.74 -5.26 39.48
CA LEU A 779 15.15 -5.85 38.21
C LEU A 779 15.57 -7.31 38.44
N ARG A 780 15.49 -8.14 37.41
CA ARG A 780 15.87 -9.55 37.44
C ARG A 780 16.79 -9.87 36.26
N SER A 781 17.82 -10.66 36.52
CA SER A 781 18.64 -11.30 35.50
C SER A 781 18.61 -12.81 35.76
N GLY A 782 17.75 -13.52 35.03
CA GLY A 782 17.43 -14.92 35.34
C GLY A 782 16.85 -15.06 36.76
N GLN A 783 17.52 -15.83 37.62
CA GLN A 783 17.08 -16.04 39.00
C GLN A 783 17.55 -14.96 40.00
N LEU A 784 18.44 -14.06 39.59
CA LEU A 784 19.01 -13.04 40.45
C LEU A 784 18.14 -11.78 40.45
N THR A 785 17.76 -11.27 41.63
CA THR A 785 17.09 -9.96 41.76
C THR A 785 18.12 -8.88 42.08
N LEU A 786 18.13 -7.81 41.28
CA LEU A 786 18.99 -6.64 41.43
C LEU A 786 18.16 -5.48 41.98
N HIS A 787 18.60 -4.88 43.10
CA HIS A 787 18.03 -3.67 43.66
C HIS A 787 18.98 -2.51 43.37
N ASP A 788 18.53 -1.55 42.55
CA ASP A 788 19.26 -0.33 42.16
C ASP A 788 20.74 -0.60 41.84
N PRO A 789 21.03 -1.35 40.77
CA PRO A 789 22.38 -1.80 40.51
C PRO A 789 23.26 -0.60 40.10
N GLU A 790 24.09 -0.14 41.03
CA GLU A 790 25.11 0.88 40.79
C GLU A 790 26.12 0.47 39.71
N LEU A 791 26.25 -0.85 39.48
CA LEU A 791 27.10 -1.45 38.46
C LEU A 791 26.36 -2.63 37.81
N ILE A 792 26.05 -2.49 36.52
CA ILE A 792 25.62 -3.58 35.63
C ILE A 792 26.64 -3.77 34.51
N ASN A 793 26.87 -5.01 34.13
CA ASN A 793 27.65 -5.31 32.92
C ASN A 793 26.72 -5.15 31.70
N THR A 794 27.21 -4.51 30.65
CA THR A 794 26.49 -4.30 29.38
C THR A 794 27.25 -4.98 28.21
N PRO A 795 26.56 -5.38 27.12
CA PRO A 795 25.12 -5.33 26.93
C PRO A 795 24.39 -6.35 27.84
N THR A 796 23.22 -5.99 28.33
CA THR A 796 22.38 -6.88 29.14
C THR A 796 20.90 -6.64 28.88
N GLU A 797 20.12 -7.71 29.01
CA GLU A 797 18.67 -7.66 29.13
C GLU A 797 18.31 -7.96 30.59
N LEU A 798 17.41 -7.17 31.16
CA LEU A 798 16.86 -7.39 32.49
C LEU A 798 15.34 -7.46 32.40
N GLU A 799 14.75 -8.29 33.24
CA GLU A 799 13.31 -8.46 33.37
C GLU A 799 12.80 -7.77 34.63
N PHE A 800 11.55 -7.32 34.63
CA PHE A 800 10.91 -6.80 35.83
C PHE A 800 9.42 -7.09 35.83
N ALA A 801 8.81 -7.10 37.01
CA ALA A 801 7.36 -7.23 37.13
C ALA A 801 6.70 -5.91 36.75
N VAL A 802 5.84 -5.93 35.73
CA VAL A 802 5.12 -4.74 35.28
C VAL A 802 3.89 -4.53 36.16
N LYS A 803 3.74 -3.30 36.62
CA LYS A 803 2.55 -2.74 37.27
C LYS A 803 2.10 -1.47 36.55
N PRO A 804 0.82 -1.08 36.65
CA PRO A 804 0.36 0.23 36.19
C PRO A 804 1.15 1.36 36.83
N GLY A 805 1.49 2.38 36.04
CA GLY A 805 2.25 3.54 36.49
C GLY A 805 3.08 4.18 35.38
N PHE A 806 3.78 5.25 35.73
CA PHE A 806 4.72 5.94 34.87
C PHE A 806 6.14 5.42 35.10
N TYR A 807 6.70 4.74 34.10
CA TYR A 807 8.05 4.23 34.11
C TYR A 807 9.03 5.26 33.58
N GLN A 808 10.14 5.42 34.28
CA GLN A 808 11.30 6.17 33.83
C GLN A 808 12.54 5.32 34.03
N ALA A 809 13.27 5.08 32.95
CA ALA A 809 14.52 4.36 32.97
C ALA A 809 15.66 5.28 32.53
N ILE A 810 16.76 5.29 33.29
CA ILE A 810 17.93 6.12 33.05
C ILE A 810 19.17 5.25 33.14
N VAL A 811 19.99 5.27 32.09
CA VAL A 811 21.31 4.63 32.06
C VAL A 811 22.40 5.69 32.00
N GLU A 812 23.51 5.44 32.69
CA GLU A 812 24.75 6.22 32.62
C GLU A 812 25.92 5.26 32.37
N ASP A 813 26.77 5.54 31.38
CA ASP A 813 28.04 4.82 31.21
C ASP A 813 29.04 5.31 32.26
N LEU A 814 29.64 4.37 33.00
CA LEU A 814 30.50 4.72 34.14
C LEU A 814 31.87 5.28 33.76
N LEU A 815 32.31 5.11 32.52
CA LEU A 815 33.58 5.62 32.02
C LEU A 815 33.41 6.97 31.31
N THR A 816 32.40 7.10 30.45
CA THR A 816 32.17 8.31 29.65
C THR A 816 31.26 9.33 30.32
N HIS A 817 30.46 8.90 31.32
CA HIS A 817 29.39 9.67 31.94
C HIS A 817 28.29 10.14 30.97
N GLU A 818 28.26 9.61 29.75
CA GLU A 818 27.13 9.83 28.85
C GLU A 818 25.89 9.12 29.40
N THR A 819 24.72 9.73 29.24
CA THR A 819 23.46 9.22 29.77
C THR A 819 22.41 9.10 28.68
N ASP A 820 21.50 8.14 28.84
CA ASP A 820 20.27 8.02 28.06
C ASP A 820 19.07 7.76 28.99
N SER A 821 17.89 8.21 28.57
CA SER A 821 16.66 8.07 29.35
C SER A 821 15.44 7.83 28.47
N ILE A 822 14.57 6.91 28.91
CA ILE A 822 13.31 6.57 28.25
C ILE A 822 12.16 6.54 29.27
N GLU A 823 10.97 6.93 28.81
CA GLU A 823 9.76 7.00 29.63
C GLU A 823 8.63 6.21 28.97
N ALA A 824 7.85 5.47 29.76
CA ALA A 824 6.69 4.72 29.28
C ALA A 824 5.56 4.78 30.31
N THR A 825 4.30 4.77 29.86
CA THR A 825 3.14 4.73 30.77
C THR A 825 2.40 3.42 30.58
N VAL A 826 2.21 2.68 31.67
CA VAL A 826 1.40 1.47 31.71
C VAL A 826 0.09 1.79 32.42
N GLN A 827 -1.04 1.56 31.76
CA GLN A 827 -2.37 1.84 32.28
C GLN A 827 -3.00 0.60 32.93
N GLU A 828 -4.10 0.77 33.66
CA GLU A 828 -4.97 -0.36 34.00
C GLU A 828 -5.96 -0.59 32.84
N PRO A 829 -6.35 -1.82 32.50
CA PRO A 829 -7.25 -2.08 31.39
C PRO A 829 -8.59 -1.32 31.47
N THR A 830 -9.10 -1.07 32.67
CA THR A 830 -10.35 -0.32 32.89
C THR A 830 -10.15 1.17 33.18
N LYS A 831 -8.92 1.65 33.35
CA LYS A 831 -8.65 3.07 33.68
C LYS A 831 -7.79 3.71 32.60
N VAL A 832 -8.46 4.31 31.62
CA VAL A 832 -7.78 4.98 30.52
C VAL A 832 -7.34 6.37 30.98
N LYS A 833 -6.03 6.58 31.09
CA LYS A 833 -5.45 7.89 31.41
C LYS A 833 -5.29 8.69 30.13
N SER A 834 -5.82 9.91 30.15
CA SER A 834 -5.68 10.90 29.10
C SER A 834 -5.46 12.28 29.72
N TYR A 835 -5.28 13.29 28.88
CA TYR A 835 -5.25 14.69 29.31
C TYR A 835 -6.44 15.42 28.70
N ARG A 836 -6.98 16.41 29.38
CA ARG A 836 -7.98 17.33 28.82
C ARG A 836 -7.33 18.69 28.60
N LYS A 837 -7.40 19.22 27.38
CA LYS A 837 -6.87 20.54 27.03
C LYS A 837 -8.01 21.56 27.02
N ALA A 838 -8.43 21.96 28.21
CA ALA A 838 -9.50 22.95 28.39
C ALA A 838 -9.05 24.32 27.89
N LEU A 839 -9.87 24.97 27.07
CA LEU A 839 -9.68 26.37 26.71
C LEU A 839 -10.50 27.26 27.64
N HIS A 840 -9.86 28.24 28.26
CA HIS A 840 -10.48 29.24 29.12
C HIS A 840 -10.37 30.63 28.46
N LEU A 841 -11.51 31.26 28.22
CA LEU A 841 -11.69 32.64 27.76
C LEU A 841 -11.96 33.51 28.99
N LEU A 842 -10.89 34.07 29.57
CA LEU A 842 -10.96 34.84 30.82
C LEU A 842 -11.30 36.30 30.53
N GLN A 843 -12.33 36.83 31.21
CA GLN A 843 -12.73 38.23 31.17
C GLN A 843 -12.04 39.04 32.29
N SER A 844 -12.14 40.37 32.24
CA SER A 844 -11.68 41.24 33.34
C SER A 844 -12.25 40.80 34.70
N GLY A 845 -11.37 40.51 35.64
CA GLY A 845 -11.68 39.97 36.97
C GLY A 845 -11.60 38.43 37.07
N ASP A 846 -11.57 37.71 35.96
CA ASP A 846 -11.41 36.26 35.97
C ASP A 846 -9.95 35.87 36.24
N SER A 847 -9.77 34.73 36.89
CA SER A 847 -8.45 34.14 37.12
C SER A 847 -8.48 32.62 37.01
N ILE A 848 -7.30 32.05 36.73
CA ILE A 848 -7.03 30.61 36.75
C ILE A 848 -5.67 30.36 37.39
N THR A 849 -5.59 29.30 38.21
CA THR A 849 -4.37 28.83 38.86
C THR A 849 -3.96 27.48 38.30
N LEU A 850 -2.69 27.13 38.49
CA LEU A 850 -2.16 25.84 38.04
C LEU A 850 -2.92 24.70 38.72
N ASP A 851 -3.08 24.67 40.04
CA ASP A 851 -3.84 23.61 40.72
C ASP A 851 -5.36 23.70 40.42
N PRO A 852 -6.03 22.68 39.84
CA PRO A 852 -5.60 21.27 39.64
C PRO A 852 -5.09 20.90 38.23
N ALA A 853 -4.91 21.86 37.33
CA ALA A 853 -4.18 21.67 36.08
C ALA A 853 -2.69 21.33 36.32
N ILE A 854 -2.07 20.65 35.34
CA ILE A 854 -0.63 20.34 35.32
C ILE A 854 0.16 21.31 34.45
N ALA A 855 -0.52 22.07 33.58
CA ALA A 855 0.11 23.10 32.76
C ALA A 855 -0.90 24.19 32.40
N LEU A 856 -0.45 25.45 32.44
CA LEU A 856 -1.15 26.60 31.89
C LEU A 856 -0.34 27.18 30.73
N ARG A 857 -1.00 27.46 29.61
CA ARG A 857 -0.40 28.09 28.42
C ARG A 857 -1.24 29.26 27.96
N LEU A 858 -0.64 30.44 27.90
CA LEU A 858 -1.25 31.59 27.24
C LEU A 858 -1.22 31.40 25.72
N LEU A 859 -2.34 31.71 25.07
CA LEU A 859 -2.46 31.64 23.61
C LEU A 859 -2.58 33.04 23.02
N PRO A 860 -1.83 33.35 21.94
CA PRO A 860 -1.87 34.66 21.30
C PRO A 860 -3.19 34.90 20.54
N THR A 861 -3.76 33.84 19.99
CA THR A 861 -5.01 33.88 19.21
C THR A 861 -5.77 32.57 19.41
N LEU A 862 -6.98 32.52 18.88
CA LEU A 862 -7.78 31.30 18.79
C LEU A 862 -7.40 30.42 17.58
N ASP A 863 -6.37 30.77 16.81
CA ASP A 863 -5.99 29.98 15.63
C ASP A 863 -5.54 28.58 16.01
N THR A 864 -4.64 28.44 16.99
CA THR A 864 -4.15 27.11 17.41
C THR A 864 -5.29 26.16 17.84
N PRO A 865 -6.19 26.51 18.79
CA PRO A 865 -7.28 25.60 19.16
C PRO A 865 -8.29 25.39 18.02
N PHE A 866 -8.51 26.39 17.16
CA PHE A 866 -9.36 26.23 15.98
C PHE A 866 -8.77 25.26 14.96
N ASP A 867 -7.51 25.46 14.58
CA ASP A 867 -6.77 24.63 13.62
C ASP A 867 -6.63 23.19 14.13
N THR A 868 -6.42 23.04 15.45
CA THR A 868 -6.43 21.73 16.12
C THR A 868 -7.79 21.07 15.98
N LEU A 869 -8.88 21.73 16.39
CA LEU A 869 -10.23 21.17 16.30
C LEU A 869 -10.62 20.85 14.84
N VAL A 870 -10.25 21.71 13.88
CA VAL A 870 -10.45 21.48 12.44
C VAL A 870 -9.71 20.23 11.98
N THR A 871 -8.42 20.12 12.34
CA THR A 871 -7.56 19.01 11.90
C THR A 871 -8.06 17.68 12.45
N GLU A 872 -8.36 17.63 13.74
CA GLU A 872 -8.82 16.41 14.41
C GLU A 872 -10.23 16.01 13.95
N THR A 873 -11.16 16.98 13.80
CA THR A 873 -12.51 16.69 13.27
C THR A 873 -12.43 16.20 11.82
N ALA A 874 -11.54 16.77 11.00
CA ALA A 874 -11.31 16.33 9.62
C ALA A 874 -10.58 14.97 9.54
N GLY A 875 -9.94 14.53 10.62
CA GLY A 875 -9.21 13.28 10.77
C GLY A 875 -9.95 12.21 11.57
N TYR A 876 -11.27 12.33 11.78
CA TYR A 876 -12.04 11.39 12.59
C TYR A 876 -12.20 10.00 11.92
N THR A 877 -12.00 8.91 12.67
CA THR A 877 -11.84 7.52 12.16
C THR A 877 -13.14 6.80 11.79
N HIS A 878 -14.23 7.03 12.52
CA HIS A 878 -15.50 6.36 12.25
C HIS A 878 -16.34 7.18 11.26
N LEU A 879 -16.90 6.53 10.23
CA LEU A 879 -17.46 7.23 9.06
C LEU A 879 -18.88 6.83 8.70
N CYS A 880 -19.84 7.04 9.60
CA CYS A 880 -21.24 7.14 9.19
C CYS A 880 -21.49 8.39 8.30
N CYS A 881 -22.71 8.58 7.79
CA CYS A 881 -23.04 9.77 6.98
C CYS A 881 -22.84 11.09 7.73
N GLU A 882 -23.28 11.22 8.99
CA GLU A 882 -23.07 12.46 9.73
C GLU A 882 -21.57 12.78 9.91
N GLN A 883 -20.76 11.77 10.27
CA GLN A 883 -19.32 11.94 10.50
C GLN A 883 -18.57 12.26 9.21
N THR A 884 -18.97 11.63 8.11
CA THR A 884 -18.40 11.92 6.78
C THR A 884 -18.69 13.37 6.40
N ALA A 885 -19.93 13.84 6.57
CA ALA A 885 -20.29 15.24 6.35
C ALA A 885 -19.62 16.22 7.32
N ALA A 886 -19.41 15.82 8.58
CA ALA A 886 -18.67 16.61 9.56
C ALA A 886 -17.19 16.78 9.14
N LYS A 887 -16.52 15.72 8.68
CA LYS A 887 -15.17 15.78 8.12
C LYS A 887 -15.10 16.72 6.91
N ILE A 888 -16.06 16.63 5.99
CA ILE A 888 -16.16 17.52 4.83
C ILE A 888 -16.28 18.99 5.27
N LEU A 889 -17.11 19.27 6.28
CA LEU A 889 -17.28 20.62 6.82
C LEU A 889 -16.02 21.13 7.54
N ALA A 890 -15.36 20.29 8.33
CA ALA A 890 -14.07 20.62 8.93
C ALA A 890 -13.01 20.89 7.86
N ALA A 891 -12.92 20.06 6.81
CA ALA A 891 -12.04 20.27 5.68
C ALA A 891 -12.38 21.55 4.89
N THR A 892 -13.65 21.96 4.85
CA THR A 892 -14.04 23.27 4.29
C THR A 892 -13.44 24.41 5.08
N PHE A 893 -13.47 24.35 6.43
CA PHE A 893 -12.77 25.32 7.26
C PHE A 893 -11.25 25.25 7.07
N MET A 894 -10.67 24.05 6.94
CA MET A 894 -9.25 23.84 6.65
C MET A 894 -8.85 24.53 5.34
N TYR A 895 -9.62 24.34 4.27
CA TYR A 895 -9.36 24.97 2.96
C TYR A 895 -9.44 26.50 3.04
N LEU A 896 -10.49 27.03 3.68
CA LEU A 896 -10.71 28.47 3.79
C LEU A 896 -9.67 29.18 4.67
N ASN A 897 -9.04 28.49 5.62
CA ASN A 897 -8.04 29.03 6.53
C ASN A 897 -6.61 28.59 6.21
N ALA A 898 -6.41 27.81 5.14
CA ALA A 898 -5.10 27.27 4.77
C ALA A 898 -4.09 28.39 4.47
N LYS A 899 -2.92 28.31 5.10
CA LYS A 899 -1.81 29.27 4.93
C LYS A 899 -0.87 28.90 3.78
N ASP A 900 -0.94 27.65 3.30
CA ASP A 900 -0.13 27.09 2.23
C ASP A 900 -0.93 26.12 1.35
N ASP A 901 -0.36 25.75 0.19
CA ASP A 901 -1.00 24.86 -0.78
C ASP A 901 -1.08 23.40 -0.31
N THR A 902 -0.20 22.97 0.59
CA THR A 902 -0.22 21.60 1.15
C THR A 902 -1.48 21.37 1.96
N ALA A 903 -1.83 22.31 2.85
CA ALA A 903 -3.06 22.27 3.63
C ALA A 903 -4.31 22.35 2.73
N LYS A 904 -4.28 23.17 1.66
CA LYS A 904 -5.38 23.23 0.67
C LYS A 904 -5.58 21.89 -0.03
N ARG A 905 -4.50 21.27 -0.52
CA ARG A 905 -4.56 19.95 -1.19
C ARG A 905 -5.07 18.86 -0.26
N LYS A 906 -4.61 18.85 1.00
CA LYS A 906 -5.13 17.93 2.02
C LYS A 906 -6.64 18.12 2.23
N ALA A 907 -7.09 19.36 2.37
CA ALA A 907 -8.51 19.68 2.52
C ALA A 907 -9.34 19.29 1.28
N GLU A 908 -8.85 19.59 0.08
CA GLU A 908 -9.45 19.18 -1.19
C GLU A 908 -9.62 17.65 -1.26
N GLN A 909 -8.59 16.90 -0.90
CA GLN A 909 -8.64 15.44 -0.89
C GLN A 909 -9.72 14.92 0.08
N ILE A 910 -9.81 15.48 1.29
CA ILE A 910 -10.82 15.11 2.29
C ILE A 910 -12.23 15.42 1.77
N ILE A 911 -12.45 16.59 1.16
CA ILE A 911 -13.75 16.98 0.60
C ILE A 911 -14.16 16.03 -0.53
N ILE A 912 -13.26 15.75 -1.48
CA ILE A 912 -13.54 14.88 -2.62
C ILE A 912 -13.89 13.47 -2.13
N THR A 913 -13.00 12.88 -1.32
CA THR A 913 -13.19 11.51 -0.80
C THR A 913 -14.45 11.41 0.06
N GLY A 914 -14.73 12.46 0.84
CA GLY A 914 -15.94 12.53 1.67
C GLY A 914 -17.22 12.57 0.83
N ILE A 915 -17.28 13.40 -0.22
CA ILE A 915 -18.48 13.51 -1.08
C ILE A 915 -18.70 12.21 -1.86
N ASP A 916 -17.63 11.58 -2.37
CA ASP A 916 -17.73 10.27 -3.03
C ASP A 916 -18.29 9.21 -2.07
N ARG A 917 -17.91 9.26 -0.79
CA ARG A 917 -18.46 8.38 0.25
C ARG A 917 -19.93 8.70 0.55
N GLU A 918 -20.30 9.98 0.70
CA GLU A 918 -21.69 10.39 0.89
C GLU A 918 -22.59 9.92 -0.26
N GLN A 919 -22.10 9.96 -1.48
CA GLN A 919 -22.83 9.47 -2.65
C GLN A 919 -23.17 7.99 -2.55
N LYS A 920 -22.30 7.16 -1.94
CA LYS A 920 -22.57 5.73 -1.67
C LYS A 920 -23.66 5.54 -0.60
N MET A 921 -23.89 6.52 0.27
CA MET A 921 -24.94 6.50 1.29
C MET A 921 -26.22 7.23 0.84
N PHE A 922 -26.18 8.00 -0.25
CA PHE A 922 -27.29 8.82 -0.71
C PHE A 922 -28.38 7.99 -1.42
N GLN A 923 -29.60 8.05 -0.91
CA GLN A 923 -30.80 7.55 -1.57
C GLN A 923 -31.56 8.70 -2.24
N LEU A 924 -31.62 8.65 -3.57
CA LEU A 924 -32.25 9.67 -4.41
C LEU A 924 -33.68 10.01 -3.92
N GLY A 925 -33.89 11.28 -3.56
CA GLY A 925 -35.18 11.80 -3.11
C GLY A 925 -35.66 11.30 -1.73
N ARG A 926 -34.80 10.62 -0.95
CA ARG A 926 -35.14 10.10 0.39
C ARG A 926 -34.22 10.64 1.49
N GLY A 927 -32.91 10.68 1.27
CA GLY A 927 -31.94 11.08 2.29
C GLY A 927 -30.66 10.24 2.24
N PHE A 928 -29.96 10.15 3.37
CA PHE A 928 -28.71 9.40 3.50
C PHE A 928 -28.90 8.17 4.42
N ASN A 929 -28.38 7.03 3.99
CA ASN A 929 -28.19 5.84 4.81
C ASN A 929 -27.13 6.13 5.87
N MET A 930 -27.14 5.37 6.98
CA MET A 930 -26.13 5.57 8.03
C MET A 930 -24.74 5.12 7.57
N TYR A 931 -24.67 4.00 6.85
CA TYR A 931 -23.45 3.42 6.30
C TYR A 931 -23.70 2.95 4.85
N PRO A 932 -22.64 2.77 4.02
CA PRO A 932 -22.78 2.41 2.61
C PRO A 932 -23.55 1.10 2.36
N ASP A 933 -23.34 0.08 3.20
CA ASP A 933 -23.92 -1.26 2.99
C ASP A 933 -25.34 -1.41 3.56
N GLN A 934 -25.90 -0.35 4.14
CA GLN A 934 -27.24 -0.35 4.69
C GLN A 934 -28.28 0.15 3.69
N ASN A 935 -29.49 -0.39 3.77
CA ASN A 935 -30.58 -0.07 2.85
C ASN A 935 -31.65 0.89 3.42
N TYR A 936 -31.45 1.42 4.62
CA TYR A 936 -32.40 2.34 5.28
C TYR A 936 -31.80 3.73 5.49
N VAL A 937 -32.62 4.76 5.27
CA VAL A 937 -32.28 6.16 5.53
C VAL A 937 -32.47 6.48 7.01
N ASN A 938 -31.45 7.05 7.66
CA ASN A 938 -31.57 7.52 9.02
C ASN A 938 -32.11 8.96 9.02
N ASN A 939 -33.38 9.14 9.37
CA ASN A 939 -34.03 10.46 9.32
C ASN A 939 -33.31 11.53 10.17
N TYR A 940 -32.75 11.15 11.32
CA TYR A 940 -32.11 12.11 12.21
C TYR A 940 -30.74 12.54 11.66
N TYR A 941 -29.80 11.60 11.45
CA TYR A 941 -28.44 11.92 10.99
C TYR A 941 -28.38 12.38 9.53
N SER A 942 -29.34 11.96 8.70
CA SER A 942 -29.48 12.49 7.35
C SER A 942 -29.80 13.99 7.35
N THR A 943 -30.44 14.54 8.39
CA THR A 943 -30.70 15.99 8.47
C THR A 943 -29.44 16.78 8.80
N TYR A 944 -28.56 16.26 9.65
CA TYR A 944 -27.24 16.83 9.93
C TYR A 944 -26.36 16.83 8.67
N THR A 945 -26.32 15.69 7.98
CA THR A 945 -25.60 15.52 6.70
C THR A 945 -26.02 16.61 5.69
N VAL A 946 -27.32 16.82 5.49
CA VAL A 946 -27.86 17.89 4.63
C VAL A 946 -27.36 19.28 5.06
N ARG A 947 -27.45 19.59 6.35
CA ARG A 947 -27.05 20.90 6.89
C ARG A 947 -25.56 21.16 6.69
N TYR A 948 -24.71 20.15 6.86
CA TYR A 948 -23.27 20.27 6.70
C TYR A 948 -22.87 20.40 5.23
N LEU A 949 -23.43 19.59 4.33
CA LEU A 949 -23.17 19.70 2.90
C LEU A 949 -23.61 21.06 2.32
N TRP A 950 -24.70 21.65 2.81
CA TRP A 950 -25.08 23.02 2.42
C TRP A 950 -24.04 24.09 2.76
N ARG A 951 -23.15 23.83 3.73
CA ARG A 951 -22.07 24.74 4.15
C ARG A 951 -20.84 24.68 3.24
N LEU A 952 -20.86 23.86 2.19
CA LEU A 952 -19.87 23.91 1.11
C LEU A 952 -20.01 25.17 0.23
N GLN A 953 -21.15 25.87 0.28
CA GLN A 953 -21.43 27.02 -0.58
C GLN A 953 -20.32 28.08 -0.65
N PRO A 954 -19.65 28.48 0.46
CA PRO A 954 -18.59 29.48 0.41
C PRO A 954 -17.40 29.08 -0.48
N LEU A 955 -17.17 27.78 -0.69
CA LEU A 955 -16.11 27.32 -1.60
C LEU A 955 -16.49 27.57 -3.05
N VAL A 956 -17.75 27.38 -3.45
CA VAL A 956 -18.22 27.53 -4.84
C VAL A 956 -17.85 28.90 -5.43
N ASP A 957 -17.86 29.94 -4.62
CA ASP A 957 -17.59 31.31 -5.06
C ASP A 957 -16.09 31.65 -5.15
N LEU A 958 -15.19 30.73 -4.74
CA LEU A 958 -13.74 30.94 -4.84
C LEU A 958 -13.27 30.81 -6.30
N PRO A 959 -12.48 31.78 -6.82
CA PRO A 959 -12.02 31.75 -8.21
C PRO A 959 -11.03 30.62 -8.48
N ASP A 960 -10.21 30.26 -7.48
CA ASP A 960 -9.04 29.39 -7.65
C ASP A 960 -9.30 27.90 -7.36
N LEU A 961 -10.57 27.45 -7.33
CA LEU A 961 -10.88 26.02 -7.18
C LEU A 961 -10.55 25.23 -8.45
N SER A 962 -9.99 24.03 -8.27
CA SER A 962 -9.88 23.04 -9.35
C SER A 962 -11.27 22.72 -9.94
N ALA A 963 -11.33 22.43 -11.23
CA ALA A 963 -12.59 22.07 -11.90
C ALA A 963 -13.22 20.82 -11.27
N ASN A 964 -12.39 19.86 -10.86
CA ASN A 964 -12.82 18.64 -10.18
C ASN A 964 -13.47 18.98 -8.82
N LEU A 965 -12.76 19.68 -7.94
CA LEU A 965 -13.29 20.05 -6.63
C LEU A 965 -14.59 20.87 -6.74
N ARG A 966 -14.66 21.80 -7.71
CA ARG A 966 -15.87 22.58 -7.98
C ARG A 966 -17.06 21.68 -8.34
N GLN A 967 -16.86 20.71 -9.23
CA GLN A 967 -17.90 19.74 -9.61
C GLN A 967 -18.31 18.86 -8.43
N THR A 968 -17.34 18.35 -7.67
CA THR A 968 -17.59 17.50 -6.49
C THR A 968 -18.38 18.26 -5.43
N ILE A 969 -18.02 19.52 -5.15
CA ILE A 969 -18.78 20.38 -4.24
C ILE A 969 -20.22 20.57 -4.73
N GLN A 970 -20.42 20.85 -6.02
CA GLN A 970 -21.76 21.02 -6.58
C GLN A 970 -22.59 19.74 -6.42
N ASN A 971 -22.00 18.57 -6.69
CA ASN A 971 -22.66 17.28 -6.47
C ASN A 971 -23.09 17.11 -5.00
N GLY A 972 -22.22 17.46 -4.04
CA GLY A 972 -22.53 17.43 -2.60
C GLY A 972 -23.72 18.33 -2.24
N ILE A 973 -23.76 19.56 -2.79
CA ILE A 973 -24.87 20.51 -2.58
C ILE A 973 -26.16 19.97 -3.22
N ASP A 974 -26.09 19.39 -4.41
CA ASP A 974 -27.25 18.83 -5.12
C ASP A 974 -27.84 17.62 -4.38
N MET A 975 -27.00 16.78 -3.78
CA MET A 975 -27.46 15.69 -2.89
C MET A 975 -28.19 16.26 -1.68
N ALA A 976 -27.62 17.29 -1.03
CA ALA A 976 -28.24 17.96 0.11
C ALA A 976 -29.60 18.58 -0.25
N ASP A 977 -29.72 19.26 -1.38
CA ASP A 977 -30.98 19.87 -1.84
C ASP A 977 -32.07 18.81 -2.12
N GLN A 978 -31.69 17.64 -2.61
CA GLN A 978 -32.61 16.55 -2.86
C GLN A 978 -33.06 15.85 -1.58
N ALA A 979 -32.11 15.54 -0.68
CA ALA A 979 -32.42 14.98 0.64
C ALA A 979 -33.24 15.96 1.51
N ALA A 980 -32.97 17.26 1.41
CA ALA A 980 -33.72 18.30 2.12
C ALA A 980 -35.21 18.28 1.81
N LYS A 981 -35.60 18.00 0.56
CA LYS A 981 -37.01 17.87 0.17
C LYS A 981 -37.72 16.75 0.92
N ALA A 982 -37.05 15.60 1.10
CA ALA A 982 -37.60 14.47 1.83
C ALA A 982 -37.77 14.78 3.33
N HIS A 983 -36.81 15.50 3.90
CA HIS A 983 -36.82 15.92 5.32
C HIS A 983 -37.59 17.20 5.60
N ASN A 984 -38.21 17.82 4.59
CA ASN A 984 -38.85 19.13 4.67
C ASN A 984 -37.93 20.24 5.24
N LEU A 985 -36.63 20.14 4.97
CA LEU A 985 -35.64 21.13 5.38
C LEU A 985 -35.59 22.30 4.39
N GLN A 986 -35.29 23.49 4.92
CA GLN A 986 -35.09 24.70 4.13
C GLN A 986 -33.70 25.26 4.42
N ARG A 987 -32.99 25.65 3.37
CA ARG A 987 -31.64 26.22 3.48
C ARG A 987 -31.61 27.50 4.32
N ILE A 988 -32.65 28.32 4.18
CA ILE A 988 -32.95 29.45 5.06
C ILE A 988 -34.28 29.14 5.75
N PRO A 989 -34.29 28.86 7.05
CA PRO A 989 -35.48 28.37 7.74
C PRO A 989 -36.54 29.48 7.91
N LYS A 990 -37.79 29.18 7.54
CA LYS A 990 -38.95 30.07 7.77
C LYS A 990 -39.42 30.13 9.22
N HIS A 991 -39.06 29.16 10.06
CA HIS A 991 -39.37 29.12 11.48
C HIS A 991 -38.18 28.50 12.23
N ILE A 992 -37.93 28.92 13.46
CA ILE A 992 -36.89 28.34 14.30
C ILE A 992 -37.48 27.12 15.01
N THR A 993 -37.09 25.91 14.59
CA THR A 993 -37.48 24.65 15.26
C THR A 993 -36.31 23.99 15.97
N SER A 994 -35.08 24.42 15.67
CA SER A 994 -33.83 23.89 16.21
C SER A 994 -32.82 25.02 16.48
N ILE A 995 -31.76 24.71 17.25
CA ILE A 995 -30.69 25.67 17.53
C ILE A 995 -29.85 25.98 16.28
N GLU A 996 -29.73 25.03 15.36
CA GLU A 996 -29.06 25.17 14.07
C GLU A 996 -29.80 26.15 13.15
N ASP A 997 -31.14 26.17 13.20
CA ASP A 997 -31.95 27.17 12.49
C ASP A 997 -31.73 28.57 13.06
N ALA A 998 -31.70 28.68 14.40
CA ALA A 998 -31.42 29.92 15.10
C ALA A 998 -30.03 30.46 14.72
N TYR A 999 -29.01 29.61 14.69
CA TYR A 999 -27.65 29.95 14.28
C TYR A 999 -27.57 30.37 12.81
N THR A 1000 -28.29 29.67 11.92
CA THR A 1000 -28.35 30.02 10.49
C THR A 1000 -28.94 31.42 10.30
N LEU A 1001 -30.06 31.73 10.95
CA LEU A 1001 -30.68 33.06 10.90
C LEU A 1001 -29.80 34.14 11.55
N ALA A 1002 -29.13 33.83 12.67
CA ALA A 1002 -28.20 34.74 13.32
C ALA A 1002 -27.03 35.11 12.40
N THR A 1003 -26.41 34.12 11.74
CA THR A 1003 -25.29 34.32 10.80
C THR A 1003 -25.70 35.19 9.62
N LEU A 1004 -26.92 35.01 9.11
CA LEU A 1004 -27.50 35.84 8.04
C LEU A 1004 -28.02 37.20 8.54
N GLN A 1005 -27.94 37.47 9.84
CA GLN A 1005 -28.49 38.66 10.51
C GLN A 1005 -29.99 38.87 10.24
N GLN A 1006 -30.74 37.78 10.08
CA GLN A 1006 -32.17 37.80 9.84
C GLN A 1006 -32.95 37.49 11.13
N ARG A 1007 -34.05 38.22 11.34
CA ARG A 1007 -34.99 38.00 12.47
C ARG A 1007 -34.32 37.93 13.86
N PRO A 1008 -33.43 38.86 14.21
CA PRO A 1008 -32.65 38.79 15.46
C PRO A 1008 -33.52 38.77 16.73
N LYS A 1009 -34.71 39.38 16.70
CA LYS A 1009 -35.66 39.35 17.83
C LYS A 1009 -36.18 37.94 18.11
N GLU A 1010 -36.51 37.19 17.06
CA GLU A 1010 -37.05 35.84 17.19
C GLU A 1010 -35.97 34.85 17.63
N VAL A 1011 -34.75 35.01 17.10
CA VAL A 1011 -33.59 34.24 17.56
C VAL A 1011 -33.34 34.49 19.05
N ARG A 1012 -33.34 35.74 19.52
CA ARG A 1012 -33.17 36.05 20.95
C ARG A 1012 -34.27 35.44 21.83
N GLN A 1013 -35.54 35.56 21.41
CA GLN A 1013 -36.66 34.95 22.12
C GLN A 1013 -36.52 33.42 22.22
N PHE A 1014 -36.06 32.77 21.15
CA PHE A 1014 -35.76 31.34 21.15
C PHE A 1014 -34.59 30.99 22.08
N LEU A 1015 -33.52 31.78 22.10
CA LEU A 1015 -32.41 31.55 23.04
C LEU A 1015 -32.85 31.72 24.51
N ASP A 1016 -33.71 32.69 24.81
CA ASP A 1016 -34.23 32.89 26.18
C ASP A 1016 -35.25 31.82 26.60
N SER A 1017 -35.85 31.11 25.63
CA SER A 1017 -36.68 29.93 25.91
C SER A 1017 -35.87 28.64 26.10
N LEU A 1018 -34.61 28.61 25.65
CA LEU A 1018 -33.69 27.50 25.89
C LEU A 1018 -32.83 27.71 27.15
N LEU A 1019 -32.44 28.95 27.41
CA LEU A 1019 -31.51 29.31 28.48
C LEU A 1019 -32.24 29.88 29.68
N GLU A 1020 -31.69 29.62 30.86
CA GLU A 1020 -32.08 30.28 32.11
C GLU A 1020 -30.83 30.74 32.86
N THR A 1021 -30.96 31.84 33.59
CA THR A 1021 -29.91 32.35 34.48
C THR A 1021 -30.28 31.99 35.92
N ARG A 1022 -29.44 31.20 36.59
CA ARG A 1022 -29.55 30.85 38.01
C ARG A 1022 -28.22 31.15 38.69
N ASP A 1023 -28.23 31.87 39.81
CA ASP A 1023 -27.01 32.21 40.57
C ASP A 1023 -25.90 32.85 39.71
N SER A 1024 -26.29 33.76 38.82
CA SER A 1024 -25.40 34.41 37.83
C SER A 1024 -24.72 33.46 36.84
N LYS A 1025 -25.16 32.19 36.79
CA LYS A 1025 -24.73 31.16 35.84
C LYS A 1025 -25.81 30.87 34.83
N ILE A 1026 -25.41 30.55 33.60
CA ILE A 1026 -26.33 30.24 32.51
C ILE A 1026 -26.42 28.73 32.38
N HIS A 1027 -27.65 28.22 32.32
CA HIS A 1027 -27.95 26.80 32.19
C HIS A 1027 -28.96 26.57 31.06
N LEU A 1028 -28.95 25.37 30.48
CA LEU A 1028 -30.04 24.90 29.65
C LEU A 1028 -31.25 24.60 30.54
N ARG A 1029 -32.44 25.06 30.15
CA ARG A 1029 -33.69 24.79 30.89
C ARG A 1029 -34.07 23.32 30.89
N LYS A 1030 -33.68 22.59 29.84
CA LYS A 1030 -33.91 21.17 29.69
C LYS A 1030 -32.63 20.55 29.14
N SER A 1031 -32.02 19.69 29.95
CA SER A 1031 -30.94 18.79 29.52
C SER A 1031 -31.58 17.60 28.78
N VAL A 1032 -30.98 17.20 27.66
CA VAL A 1032 -31.42 16.03 26.88
C VAL A 1032 -30.40 14.90 27.04
N ASN A 1033 -29.18 15.16 26.60
CA ASN A 1033 -27.98 14.36 26.82
C ASN A 1033 -26.76 15.26 26.66
N LEU A 1034 -25.59 14.82 27.11
CA LEU A 1034 -24.38 15.64 27.17
C LEU A 1034 -23.93 16.17 25.80
N VAL A 1035 -24.04 15.36 24.74
CA VAL A 1035 -23.68 15.75 23.36
C VAL A 1035 -24.62 16.85 22.86
N VAL A 1036 -25.94 16.62 22.93
CA VAL A 1036 -26.98 17.58 22.50
C VAL A 1036 -26.92 18.87 23.31
N ASP A 1037 -26.63 18.77 24.60
CA ASP A 1037 -26.46 19.92 25.48
C ASP A 1037 -25.25 20.76 25.05
N ARG A 1038 -24.11 20.13 24.74
CA ARG A 1038 -22.93 20.82 24.18
C ARG A 1038 -23.20 21.46 22.84
N VAL A 1039 -23.89 20.76 21.92
CA VAL A 1039 -24.32 21.31 20.62
C VAL A 1039 -25.15 22.57 20.84
N THR A 1040 -26.16 22.49 21.73
CA THR A 1040 -27.07 23.59 22.02
C THR A 1040 -26.32 24.77 22.63
N MET A 1041 -25.44 24.54 23.61
CA MET A 1041 -24.64 25.58 24.24
C MET A 1041 -23.68 26.24 23.25
N ALA A 1042 -23.01 25.47 22.38
CA ALA A 1042 -22.04 25.98 21.42
C ALA A 1042 -22.72 26.88 20.37
N TYR A 1043 -23.82 26.44 19.76
CA TYR A 1043 -24.56 27.27 18.81
C TYR A 1043 -25.25 28.46 19.49
N ALA A 1044 -25.74 28.31 20.73
CA ALA A 1044 -26.28 29.44 21.50
C ALA A 1044 -25.19 30.48 21.79
N ALA A 1045 -23.99 30.06 22.20
CA ALA A 1045 -22.84 30.93 22.37
C ALA A 1045 -22.52 31.67 21.08
N ALA A 1046 -22.43 30.96 19.95
CA ALA A 1046 -22.18 31.54 18.63
C ALA A 1046 -23.22 32.62 18.26
N CYS A 1047 -24.52 32.35 18.48
CA CYS A 1047 -25.58 33.33 18.27
C CYS A 1047 -25.42 34.59 19.15
N LEU A 1048 -25.13 34.40 20.45
CA LEU A 1048 -24.96 35.50 21.40
C LEU A 1048 -23.74 36.37 21.05
N ILE A 1049 -22.67 35.75 20.58
CA ILE A 1049 -21.46 36.42 20.07
C ILE A 1049 -21.77 37.29 18.86
N ILE A 1050 -22.49 36.76 17.86
CA ILE A 1050 -22.94 37.54 16.69
C ILE A 1050 -23.76 38.76 17.13
N PHE A 1051 -24.56 38.57 18.17
CA PHE A 1051 -25.41 39.59 18.78
C PHE A 1051 -24.72 40.50 19.81
N LYS A 1052 -23.39 40.36 19.96
CA LYS A 1052 -22.53 41.13 20.87
C LYS A 1052 -22.93 41.04 22.36
N ASP A 1053 -23.59 39.95 22.75
CA ASP A 1053 -23.87 39.62 24.14
C ASP A 1053 -22.69 38.83 24.73
N TRP A 1054 -21.57 39.52 24.92
CA TRP A 1054 -20.28 38.92 25.24
C TRP A 1054 -20.29 38.15 26.55
N SER A 1055 -20.96 38.67 27.58
CA SER A 1055 -21.02 38.03 28.89
C SER A 1055 -21.68 36.66 28.81
N ARG A 1056 -22.88 36.57 28.22
CA ARG A 1056 -23.58 35.29 28.08
C ARG A 1056 -22.89 34.36 27.08
N GLY A 1057 -22.42 34.90 25.96
CA GLY A 1057 -21.76 34.13 24.91
C GLY A 1057 -20.45 33.49 25.38
N LEU A 1058 -19.56 34.25 26.03
CA LEU A 1058 -18.28 33.75 26.52
C LEU A 1058 -18.45 32.79 27.70
N TYR A 1059 -19.45 33.02 28.55
CA TYR A 1059 -19.78 32.07 29.63
C TYR A 1059 -20.14 30.69 29.07
N LEU A 1060 -21.04 30.63 28.08
CA LEU A 1060 -21.42 29.37 27.44
C LEU A 1060 -20.25 28.76 26.65
N ALA A 1061 -19.47 29.58 25.94
CA ALA A 1061 -18.29 29.10 25.24
C ALA A 1061 -17.31 28.41 26.19
N ASN A 1062 -17.04 29.01 27.36
CA ASN A 1062 -16.22 28.40 28.40
C ASN A 1062 -16.78 27.07 28.94
N GLN A 1063 -18.11 26.89 29.01
CA GLN A 1063 -18.70 25.61 29.44
C GLN A 1063 -18.44 24.50 28.41
N VAL A 1064 -18.43 24.85 27.12
CA VAL A 1064 -18.15 23.92 26.03
C VAL A 1064 -16.65 23.63 25.94
N THR A 1065 -15.81 24.66 25.86
CA THR A 1065 -14.37 24.47 25.59
C THR A 1065 -13.58 23.90 26.77
N LYS A 1066 -14.13 23.92 27.99
CA LYS A 1066 -13.58 23.18 29.14
C LYS A 1066 -13.65 21.66 28.98
N GLN A 1067 -14.49 21.18 28.06
CA GLN A 1067 -14.71 19.76 27.82
C GLN A 1067 -13.87 19.21 26.66
N PHE A 1068 -12.96 20.01 26.09
CA PHE A 1068 -12.03 19.52 25.08
C PHE A 1068 -11.12 18.41 25.62
N ASN A 1069 -11.00 17.32 24.86
CA ASN A 1069 -10.17 16.16 25.17
C ASN A 1069 -8.67 16.45 24.90
N ALA A 1070 -7.83 15.41 24.87
CA ALA A 1070 -6.37 15.53 24.69
C ALA A 1070 -6.01 16.09 23.31
N GLN A 1071 -6.82 15.74 22.32
CA GLN A 1071 -6.74 16.14 20.93
C GLN A 1071 -7.32 17.54 20.72
N GLY A 1072 -8.09 18.08 21.66
CA GLY A 1072 -8.77 19.36 21.49
C GLY A 1072 -10.14 19.24 20.79
N MET A 1073 -10.69 18.03 20.69
CA MET A 1073 -12.06 17.76 20.22
C MET A 1073 -13.04 17.64 21.38
N LEU A 1074 -14.34 17.69 21.06
CA LEU A 1074 -15.37 17.21 21.97
C LEU A 1074 -15.62 15.71 21.75
N TYR A 1075 -16.60 15.17 22.46
CA TYR A 1075 -16.88 13.73 22.50
C TYR A 1075 -17.33 13.18 21.14
N SER A 1076 -18.12 13.93 20.37
CA SER A 1076 -18.63 13.51 19.06
C SER A 1076 -18.27 14.47 17.94
N THR A 1077 -18.54 14.06 16.71
CA THR A 1077 -18.45 14.93 15.54
C THR A 1077 -19.49 16.04 15.57
N VAL A 1078 -20.71 15.75 16.04
CA VAL A 1078 -21.82 16.71 16.09
C VAL A 1078 -21.50 17.88 17.02
N ASP A 1079 -21.03 17.60 18.24
CA ASP A 1079 -20.69 18.65 19.20
C ASP A 1079 -19.38 19.36 18.82
N SER A 1080 -18.41 18.65 18.24
CA SER A 1080 -17.18 19.25 17.69
C SER A 1080 -17.48 20.23 16.54
N ILE A 1081 -18.42 19.94 15.65
CA ILE A 1081 -18.85 20.88 14.58
C ILE A 1081 -19.54 22.10 15.16
N ALA A 1082 -20.38 21.93 16.19
CA ALA A 1082 -20.99 23.05 16.88
C ALA A 1082 -19.93 23.93 17.58
N ALA A 1083 -18.90 23.32 18.17
CA ALA A 1083 -17.76 24.03 18.73
C ALA A 1083 -16.92 24.76 17.66
N LEU A 1084 -16.72 24.17 16.47
CA LEU A 1084 -16.09 24.85 15.33
C LEU A 1084 -16.87 26.09 14.91
N ALA A 1085 -18.20 25.98 14.81
CA ALA A 1085 -19.06 27.13 14.50
C ALA A 1085 -18.91 28.23 15.55
N MET A 1086 -18.87 27.87 16.84
CA MET A 1086 -18.64 28.81 17.94
C MET A 1086 -17.26 29.47 17.90
N LEU A 1087 -16.19 28.69 17.75
CA LEU A 1087 -14.81 29.22 17.66
C LEU A 1087 -14.66 30.13 16.43
N GLN A 1088 -15.28 29.78 15.30
CA GLN A 1088 -15.29 30.64 14.11
C GLN A 1088 -15.93 32.01 14.41
N GLN A 1089 -17.05 32.06 15.13
CA GLN A 1089 -17.67 33.34 15.50
C GLN A 1089 -16.82 34.13 16.50
N LEU A 1090 -16.15 33.46 17.44
CA LEU A 1090 -15.19 34.12 18.34
C LEU A 1090 -14.02 34.75 17.56
N LYS A 1091 -13.48 34.03 16.56
CA LYS A 1091 -12.44 34.53 15.66
C LYS A 1091 -12.94 35.75 14.86
N LEU A 1092 -14.10 35.65 14.23
CA LEU A 1092 -14.70 36.76 13.47
C LEU A 1092 -15.00 38.00 14.33
N ALA A 1093 -15.29 37.79 15.62
CA ALA A 1093 -15.47 38.85 16.60
C ALA A 1093 -14.15 39.45 17.12
N ASN A 1094 -12.99 38.95 16.67
CA ASN A 1094 -11.65 39.33 17.16
C ASN A 1094 -11.50 39.18 18.69
N ILE A 1095 -12.15 38.17 19.27
CA ILE A 1095 -11.96 37.86 20.69
C ILE A 1095 -10.54 37.32 20.88
N ALA A 1096 -9.85 37.85 21.89
CA ALA A 1096 -8.44 37.55 22.20
C ALA A 1096 -7.40 38.09 21.19
N ALA A 1097 -7.69 39.17 20.47
CA ALA A 1097 -6.76 39.82 19.54
C ALA A 1097 -5.64 40.67 20.22
N ASN A 1098 -4.91 40.09 21.17
CA ASN A 1098 -3.71 40.67 21.80
C ASN A 1098 -3.85 42.00 22.58
N THR A 1099 -5.06 42.38 23.01
CA THR A 1099 -5.27 43.61 23.78
C THR A 1099 -5.73 43.30 25.21
N GLY A 1100 -4.89 43.64 26.19
CA GLY A 1100 -5.25 43.50 27.61
C GLY A 1100 -4.06 43.55 28.57
N GLN A 1101 -4.33 43.97 29.80
CA GLN A 1101 -3.42 43.81 30.93
C GLN A 1101 -3.77 42.55 31.69
N ILE A 1102 -2.77 41.72 31.94
CA ILE A 1102 -2.90 40.50 32.72
C ILE A 1102 -1.87 40.47 33.82
N LYS A 1103 -2.16 39.71 34.86
CA LYS A 1103 -1.24 39.43 35.95
C LYS A 1103 -0.85 37.97 35.88
N VAL A 1104 0.39 37.71 35.48
CA VAL A 1104 0.98 36.37 35.41
C VAL A 1104 1.94 36.19 36.57
N ASN A 1105 1.76 35.14 37.36
CA ASN A 1105 2.56 34.87 38.56
C ASN A 1105 2.69 36.10 39.47
N ALA A 1106 1.56 36.77 39.73
CA ALA A 1106 1.45 38.02 40.47
C ALA A 1106 2.07 39.30 39.84
N LYS A 1107 2.72 39.21 38.68
CA LYS A 1107 3.30 40.36 37.96
C LYS A 1107 2.35 40.87 36.89
N VAL A 1108 2.00 42.16 36.95
CA VAL A 1108 1.18 42.82 35.92
C VAL A 1108 2.04 43.09 34.68
N MET A 1109 1.52 42.71 33.52
CA MET A 1109 2.15 42.88 32.22
C MET A 1109 1.09 42.84 31.09
N THR A 1110 1.50 43.16 29.88
CA THR A 1110 0.66 42.98 28.69
C THR A 1110 0.61 41.50 28.28
N LEU A 1111 -0.44 41.08 27.56
CA LEU A 1111 -0.51 39.72 27.01
C LEU A 1111 0.68 39.40 26.10
N GLN A 1112 1.17 40.37 25.32
CA GLN A 1112 2.32 40.19 24.43
C GLN A 1112 3.62 39.93 25.20
N GLU A 1113 3.87 40.67 26.28
CA GLU A 1113 5.02 40.42 27.15
C GLU A 1113 4.92 39.02 27.79
N ALA A 1114 3.73 38.64 28.27
CA ALA A 1114 3.51 37.35 28.90
C ALA A 1114 3.76 36.16 27.97
N LEU A 1115 3.44 36.29 26.67
CA LEU A 1115 3.69 35.25 25.67
C LEU A 1115 5.19 35.00 25.41
N THR A 1116 6.06 35.93 25.83
CA THR A 1116 7.53 35.79 25.70
C THR A 1116 8.21 35.23 26.95
N LEU A 1117 7.45 34.97 28.02
CA LEU A 1117 7.98 34.40 29.25
C LEU A 1117 8.49 32.98 29.01
N LYS A 1118 9.71 32.70 29.50
CA LYS A 1118 10.27 31.35 29.56
C LYS A 1118 9.94 30.64 30.89
N GLU A 1119 9.45 31.38 31.87
CA GLU A 1119 9.06 30.85 33.18
C GLU A 1119 7.75 30.08 33.11
N THR A 1120 7.59 29.07 33.96
CA THR A 1120 6.33 28.33 34.10
C THR A 1120 5.21 29.24 34.60
N ILE A 1121 4.05 29.20 33.93
CA ILE A 1121 2.86 29.97 34.31
C ILE A 1121 2.09 29.21 35.40
N ASN A 1122 2.08 29.75 36.61
CA ASN A 1122 1.38 29.19 37.78
C ASN A 1122 0.01 29.83 38.02
N SER A 1123 -0.20 31.06 37.56
CA SER A 1123 -1.49 31.75 37.67
C SER A 1123 -1.64 32.84 36.61
N VAL A 1124 -2.85 33.02 36.09
CA VAL A 1124 -3.22 34.12 35.20
C VAL A 1124 -4.48 34.79 35.76
N GLU A 1125 -4.44 36.10 35.96
CA GLU A 1125 -5.59 36.95 36.29
C GLU A 1125 -5.71 38.04 35.21
N VAL A 1126 -6.91 38.25 34.67
CA VAL A 1126 -7.14 39.27 33.64
C VAL A 1126 -7.58 40.56 34.31
N ILE A 1127 -6.81 41.63 34.16
CA ILE A 1127 -7.14 42.95 34.71
C ILE A 1127 -8.03 43.69 33.71
N GLU A 1128 -7.63 43.69 32.44
CA GLU A 1128 -8.34 44.38 31.36
C GLU A 1128 -8.31 43.52 30.09
N GLY A 1129 -9.41 43.51 29.35
CA GLY A 1129 -9.54 42.77 28.09
C GLY A 1129 -10.00 41.33 28.27
N ILE A 1130 -9.62 40.48 27.32
CA ILE A 1130 -9.90 39.04 27.32
C ILE A 1130 -8.61 38.29 27.04
N ALA A 1131 -8.28 37.32 27.88
CA ALA A 1131 -7.14 36.42 27.67
C ALA A 1131 -7.62 35.00 27.37
N THR A 1132 -6.89 34.31 26.49
CA THR A 1132 -7.12 32.90 26.20
C THR A 1132 -6.04 32.07 26.88
N VAL A 1133 -6.44 31.18 27.77
CA VAL A 1133 -5.55 30.28 28.51
C VAL A 1133 -5.96 28.84 28.20
N GLN A 1134 -5.01 28.04 27.71
CA GLN A 1134 -5.17 26.59 27.66
C GLN A 1134 -4.69 26.00 28.99
N ALA A 1135 -5.56 25.26 29.66
CA ALA A 1135 -5.25 24.51 30.87
C ALA A 1135 -5.27 23.02 30.57
N THR A 1136 -4.21 22.31 30.96
CA THR A 1136 -4.12 20.85 30.78
C THR A 1136 -4.43 20.17 32.10
N TYR A 1137 -5.47 19.33 32.12
CA TYR A 1137 -5.85 18.55 33.30
C TYR A 1137 -5.59 17.06 33.07
N PRO A 1138 -5.11 16.31 34.08
CA PRO A 1138 -5.14 14.85 34.02
C PRO A 1138 -6.59 14.38 34.02
N HIS A 1139 -6.91 13.43 33.15
CA HIS A 1139 -8.23 12.81 33.08
C HIS A 1139 -8.09 11.30 33.11
N ILE A 1140 -8.71 10.68 34.12
CA ILE A 1140 -8.83 9.23 34.19
C ILE A 1140 -10.27 8.90 33.86
N GLU A 1141 -10.45 8.13 32.79
CA GLU A 1141 -11.71 7.52 32.48
C GLU A 1141 -11.74 6.12 33.09
N ASP A 1142 -12.62 5.93 34.06
CA ASP A 1142 -12.79 4.67 34.76
C ASP A 1142 -13.98 3.91 34.19
N TRP A 1143 -13.73 2.87 33.39
CA TRP A 1143 -14.75 2.03 32.77
C TRP A 1143 -15.53 1.20 33.79
N ASP A 1144 -14.99 0.99 34.99
CA ASP A 1144 -15.74 0.33 36.07
C ASP A 1144 -16.84 1.23 36.63
N SER A 1145 -16.77 2.55 36.36
CA SER A 1145 -17.84 3.50 36.69
C SER A 1145 -19.03 3.45 35.71
N PHE A 1146 -18.85 2.85 34.53
CA PHE A 1146 -19.94 2.67 33.58
C PHE A 1146 -20.85 1.54 34.09
N GLY A 1147 -22.07 1.89 34.50
CA GLY A 1147 -23.09 0.89 34.79
C GLY A 1147 -23.38 0.01 33.57
N GLN A 1148 -23.96 -1.17 33.77
CA GLN A 1148 -24.45 -2.01 32.67
C GLN A 1148 -25.74 -1.44 32.09
N SER A 1149 -25.65 -0.33 31.35
CA SER A 1149 -26.79 0.30 30.67
C SER A 1149 -27.42 -0.63 29.62
N PHE A 1150 -26.65 -1.58 29.08
CA PHE A 1150 -27.06 -2.69 28.22
C PHE A 1150 -26.07 -3.86 28.32
N PRO A 1151 -26.49 -5.12 28.08
CA PRO A 1151 -25.63 -6.29 28.17
C PRO A 1151 -24.63 -6.37 27.00
N ILE A 1152 -23.42 -6.83 27.27
CA ILE A 1152 -22.38 -7.14 26.27
C ILE A 1152 -21.97 -8.60 26.48
N THR A 1153 -21.86 -9.37 25.40
CA THR A 1153 -21.35 -10.75 25.44
C THR A 1153 -20.01 -10.83 24.73
N VAL A 1154 -19.03 -11.51 25.35
CA VAL A 1154 -17.67 -11.67 24.82
C VAL A 1154 -17.30 -13.14 24.81
N LYS A 1155 -16.72 -13.62 23.71
CA LYS A 1155 -16.25 -15.02 23.57
C LYS A 1155 -15.10 -15.12 22.58
N PHE A 1156 -14.20 -16.07 22.84
CA PHE A 1156 -13.14 -16.46 21.91
C PHE A 1156 -13.54 -17.70 21.12
N ILE A 1157 -13.32 -17.68 19.81
CA ILE A 1157 -13.67 -18.74 18.88
C ILE A 1157 -12.39 -19.20 18.17
N ALA A 1158 -12.17 -20.52 18.10
CA ALA A 1158 -11.23 -21.13 17.17
C ALA A 1158 -11.96 -22.24 16.41
N THR A 1159 -11.79 -22.29 15.08
CA THR A 1159 -12.41 -23.32 14.23
C THR A 1159 -13.90 -23.53 14.51
N ASN A 1160 -14.66 -22.43 14.63
CA ASN A 1160 -16.10 -22.40 14.98
C ASN A 1160 -16.48 -22.96 16.37
N THR A 1161 -15.51 -23.27 17.22
CA THR A 1161 -15.74 -23.74 18.60
C THR A 1161 -15.28 -22.70 19.61
N LYS A 1162 -16.02 -22.56 20.71
CA LYS A 1162 -15.59 -21.72 21.83
C LYS A 1162 -14.30 -22.30 22.42
N LYS A 1163 -13.30 -21.44 22.61
CA LYS A 1163 -12.01 -21.81 23.20
C LYS A 1163 -11.80 -21.05 24.50
N ASP A 1164 -11.51 -21.80 25.55
CA ASP A 1164 -11.27 -21.26 26.90
C ASP A 1164 -9.81 -21.50 27.35
N ARG A 1165 -8.96 -22.06 26.48
CA ARG A 1165 -7.53 -22.33 26.74
C ARG A 1165 -6.71 -22.09 25.49
N PHE A 1166 -5.59 -21.40 25.68
CA PHE A 1166 -4.78 -20.89 24.59
C PHE A 1166 -3.34 -21.38 24.68
N SER A 1167 -2.66 -21.47 23.54
CA SER A 1167 -1.24 -21.75 23.46
C SER A 1167 -0.56 -20.69 22.61
N LEU A 1168 0.71 -20.43 22.90
CA LEU A 1168 1.54 -19.49 22.15
C LEU A 1168 1.42 -19.74 20.63
N GLY A 1169 1.18 -18.68 19.87
CA GLY A 1169 0.98 -18.75 18.41
C GLY A 1169 -0.41 -19.18 17.95
N ASN A 1170 -1.36 -19.48 18.85
CA ASN A 1170 -2.75 -19.75 18.46
C ASN A 1170 -3.41 -18.50 17.85
N ARG A 1171 -4.03 -18.66 16.68
CA ARG A 1171 -4.92 -17.66 16.07
C ARG A 1171 -6.36 -17.91 16.53
N LEU A 1172 -7.04 -16.85 16.94
CA LEU A 1172 -8.38 -16.87 17.54
C LEU A 1172 -9.22 -15.74 16.95
N THR A 1173 -10.54 -15.83 17.12
CA THR A 1173 -11.48 -14.75 16.85
C THR A 1173 -12.13 -14.31 18.16
N LEU A 1174 -11.90 -13.06 18.57
CA LEU A 1174 -12.64 -12.38 19.62
C LEU A 1174 -13.98 -11.91 19.05
N GLN A 1175 -15.09 -12.46 19.55
CA GLN A 1175 -16.43 -12.04 19.19
C GLN A 1175 -17.06 -11.24 20.32
N ILE A 1176 -17.53 -10.03 19.99
CA ILE A 1176 -18.29 -9.14 20.88
C ILE A 1176 -19.72 -9.06 20.33
N SER A 1177 -20.74 -9.20 21.17
CA SER A 1177 -22.15 -9.14 20.75
C SER A 1177 -22.98 -8.25 21.67
N LEU A 1178 -23.99 -7.58 21.11
CA LEU A 1178 -24.96 -6.72 21.79
C LEU A 1178 -26.34 -7.42 21.79
N PRO A 1179 -26.70 -8.20 22.83
CA PRO A 1179 -27.93 -9.00 22.83
C PRO A 1179 -29.23 -8.20 22.77
N GLN A 1180 -29.19 -6.91 23.13
CA GLN A 1180 -30.34 -6.00 23.01
C GLN A 1180 -30.40 -5.29 21.65
N GLY A 1181 -29.51 -5.67 20.72
CA GLY A 1181 -29.34 -5.04 19.43
C GLY A 1181 -28.42 -3.83 19.47
N TYR A 1182 -27.87 -3.52 18.31
CA TYR A 1182 -27.09 -2.32 18.05
C TYR A 1182 -27.97 -1.05 18.15
N GLN A 1183 -27.45 -0.02 18.82
CA GLN A 1183 -27.96 1.34 18.66
C GLN A 1183 -26.97 2.16 17.84
N VAL A 1184 -27.54 3.06 17.03
CA VAL A 1184 -26.76 3.92 16.13
C VAL A 1184 -25.71 4.68 16.93
N GLY A 1185 -24.44 4.42 16.64
CA GLY A 1185 -23.32 5.04 17.32
C GLY A 1185 -22.57 4.15 18.30
N ASP A 1186 -22.98 2.90 18.53
CA ASP A 1186 -22.28 2.00 19.45
C ASP A 1186 -20.89 1.60 18.88
N ILE A 1187 -19.83 1.90 19.64
CA ILE A 1187 -18.43 1.61 19.34
C ILE A 1187 -17.86 0.76 20.48
N ALA A 1188 -17.16 -0.33 20.14
CA ALA A 1188 -16.40 -1.12 21.09
C ALA A 1188 -14.97 -0.56 21.24
N HIS A 1189 -14.61 -0.17 22.46
CA HIS A 1189 -13.24 0.13 22.88
C HIS A 1189 -12.67 -1.10 23.60
N ILE A 1190 -11.50 -1.55 23.16
CA ILE A 1190 -10.92 -2.82 23.57
C ILE A 1190 -9.50 -2.58 24.06
N VAL A 1191 -9.20 -3.12 25.24
CA VAL A 1191 -7.84 -3.26 25.76
C VAL A 1191 -7.60 -4.74 25.96
N LEU A 1192 -6.78 -5.35 25.09
CA LEU A 1192 -6.40 -6.75 25.11
C LEU A 1192 -5.38 -7.03 26.23
N PRO A 1193 -5.33 -8.26 26.77
CA PRO A 1193 -4.33 -8.62 27.76
C PRO A 1193 -2.92 -8.67 27.15
N PRO A 1194 -1.86 -8.60 27.96
CA PRO A 1194 -0.47 -8.70 27.48
C PRO A 1194 -0.16 -9.95 26.65
N CYS A 1195 -0.89 -11.05 26.82
CA CYS A 1195 -0.74 -12.28 26.04
C CYS A 1195 -1.47 -12.34 24.70
N LEU A 1196 -2.35 -11.38 24.39
CA LEU A 1196 -3.06 -11.34 23.12
C LEU A 1196 -2.75 -10.06 22.35
N SER A 1197 -2.74 -10.17 21.03
CA SER A 1197 -2.64 -9.03 20.12
C SER A 1197 -3.57 -9.23 18.93
N ALA A 1198 -4.29 -8.19 18.52
CA ALA A 1198 -4.88 -8.18 17.19
C ALA A 1198 -3.75 -8.05 16.16
N ILE A 1199 -3.76 -8.88 15.12
CA ILE A 1199 -2.77 -8.79 14.03
C ILE A 1199 -3.40 -8.06 12.86
N GLN A 1200 -2.93 -6.85 12.59
CA GLN A 1200 -3.43 -6.03 11.49
C GLN A 1200 -2.23 -5.55 10.67
N GLY A 1201 -2.15 -6.00 9.42
CA GLY A 1201 -1.02 -5.68 8.53
C GLY A 1201 0.35 -6.11 9.06
N GLY A 1202 0.42 -7.15 9.91
CA GLY A 1202 1.68 -7.65 10.50
C GLY A 1202 2.07 -7.03 11.84
N ALA A 1203 1.38 -5.97 12.31
CA ALA A 1203 1.63 -5.42 13.64
C ALA A 1203 0.75 -6.01 14.73
N LYS A 1204 1.18 -5.82 15.98
CA LYS A 1204 0.45 -6.20 17.19
C LYS A 1204 -0.27 -5.00 17.78
N VAL A 1205 -1.59 -5.04 17.76
CA VAL A 1205 -2.43 -4.00 18.40
C VAL A 1205 -3.01 -4.54 19.69
N LYS A 1206 -2.87 -3.79 20.78
CA LYS A 1206 -3.40 -4.16 22.11
C LYS A 1206 -4.51 -3.24 22.61
N GLN A 1207 -4.62 -2.03 22.08
CA GLN A 1207 -5.68 -1.09 22.41
C GLN A 1207 -6.20 -0.45 21.12
N PHE A 1208 -7.50 -0.56 20.86
CA PHE A 1208 -8.13 -0.08 19.62
C PHE A 1208 -9.65 0.07 19.80
N SER A 1209 -10.31 0.72 18.83
CA SER A 1209 -11.76 0.95 18.84
C SER A 1209 -12.40 0.53 17.53
N LEU A 1210 -13.54 -0.15 17.58
CA LEU A 1210 -14.26 -0.65 16.39
C LEU A 1210 -15.73 -0.29 16.44
N ASP A 1211 -16.24 0.24 15.33
CA ASP A 1211 -17.67 0.53 15.13
C ASP A 1211 -18.40 -0.77 14.74
N PHE A 1212 -19.56 -1.02 15.35
CA PHE A 1212 -20.43 -2.14 14.99
C PHE A 1212 -21.08 -2.00 13.60
N ALA A 1213 -21.08 -0.78 13.02
CA ALA A 1213 -21.53 -0.49 11.66
C ALA A 1213 -22.96 -1.00 11.34
N GLY A 1214 -23.84 -1.02 12.33
CA GLY A 1214 -25.21 -1.54 12.21
C GLY A 1214 -25.40 -3.01 12.54
N GLN A 1215 -24.35 -3.72 12.91
CA GLN A 1215 -24.41 -5.15 13.25
C GLN A 1215 -24.53 -5.35 14.76
N ASP A 1216 -25.20 -6.41 15.18
CA ASP A 1216 -25.31 -6.75 16.61
C ASP A 1216 -24.05 -7.47 17.14
N SER A 1217 -23.06 -7.76 16.28
CA SER A 1217 -21.84 -8.47 16.67
C SER A 1217 -20.63 -8.04 15.86
N LEU A 1218 -19.48 -7.92 16.54
CA LEU A 1218 -18.15 -7.72 15.98
C LEU A 1218 -17.32 -9.01 16.07
N GLN A 1219 -16.48 -9.28 15.06
CA GLN A 1219 -15.52 -10.38 15.04
C GLN A 1219 -14.12 -9.85 14.74
N ILE A 1220 -13.15 -10.22 15.58
CA ILE A 1220 -11.81 -9.62 15.57
C ILE A 1220 -10.77 -10.74 15.62
N SER A 1221 -9.87 -10.79 14.66
CA SER A 1221 -8.77 -11.76 14.64
C SER A 1221 -7.68 -11.37 15.65
N VAL A 1222 -7.36 -12.28 16.57
CA VAL A 1222 -6.31 -12.09 17.58
C VAL A 1222 -5.34 -13.27 17.60
N LEU A 1223 -4.10 -13.01 17.98
CA LEU A 1223 -3.01 -13.97 18.11
C LEU A 1223 -2.56 -14.01 19.57
N VAL A 1224 -2.27 -15.21 20.07
CA VAL A 1224 -1.58 -15.39 21.36
C VAL A 1224 -0.11 -15.08 21.16
N THR A 1225 0.31 -13.91 21.65
CA THR A 1225 1.65 -13.38 21.48
C THR A 1225 2.56 -13.80 22.62
N SER A 1226 2.18 -13.66 23.89
CA SER A 1226 3.07 -14.03 25.00
C SER A 1226 2.63 -15.29 25.75
N LYS A 1227 3.58 -15.90 26.47
CA LYS A 1227 3.29 -17.03 27.36
C LYS A 1227 2.41 -16.55 28.53
N LEU A 1228 1.22 -17.14 28.66
CA LEU A 1228 0.35 -16.95 29.83
C LEU A 1228 1.04 -17.50 31.10
N GLN A 1229 1.29 -16.62 32.06
CA GLN A 1229 1.67 -16.98 33.42
C GLN A 1229 0.47 -16.72 34.34
N GLY A 1230 -0.34 -17.75 34.57
CA GLY A 1230 -1.60 -17.61 35.30
C GLY A 1230 -2.70 -16.94 34.48
N SER A 1231 -3.56 -16.17 35.14
CA SER A 1231 -4.61 -15.39 34.48
C SER A 1231 -4.08 -14.03 34.09
N GLN A 1232 -4.47 -13.53 32.92
CA GLN A 1232 -4.29 -12.12 32.55
C GLN A 1232 -5.63 -11.47 32.27
N HIS A 1233 -5.75 -10.18 32.60
CA HIS A 1233 -7.02 -9.48 32.50
C HIS A 1233 -7.03 -8.44 31.37
N PHE A 1234 -8.22 -8.20 30.86
CA PHE A 1234 -8.48 -7.32 29.75
C PHE A 1234 -9.85 -6.68 29.90
N ALA A 1235 -10.14 -5.63 29.15
CA ALA A 1235 -11.38 -4.89 29.30
C ALA A 1235 -11.99 -4.55 27.94
N ILE A 1236 -13.32 -4.58 27.90
CA ILE A 1236 -14.11 -4.12 26.76
C ILE A 1236 -15.17 -3.17 27.29
N CYS A 1237 -15.21 -1.98 26.70
CA CYS A 1237 -16.22 -0.97 26.93
C CYS A 1237 -16.93 -0.66 25.60
N VAL A 1238 -18.26 -0.70 25.58
CA VAL A 1238 -19.04 -0.23 24.44
C VAL A 1238 -19.67 1.09 24.79
N ARG A 1239 -19.46 2.11 23.95
CA ARG A 1239 -19.99 3.46 24.15
C ARG A 1239 -20.71 3.93 22.91
N ASN A 1240 -21.72 4.76 23.11
CA ASN A 1240 -22.39 5.41 22.00
C ASN A 1240 -21.72 6.75 21.71
N MET A 1241 -21.33 6.98 20.45
CA MET A 1241 -20.69 8.21 20.02
C MET A 1241 -21.63 9.44 20.03
N PHE A 1242 -22.95 9.25 20.00
CA PHE A 1242 -23.94 10.33 19.98
C PHE A 1242 -24.64 10.54 21.32
N GLU A 1243 -24.54 9.58 22.23
CA GLU A 1243 -25.10 9.61 23.58
C GLU A 1243 -24.02 9.18 24.59
N GLU A 1244 -23.25 10.14 25.11
CA GLU A 1244 -22.09 9.87 26.00
C GLU A 1244 -22.47 9.06 27.24
N GLU A 1245 -23.71 9.20 27.72
CA GLU A 1245 -24.28 8.49 28.86
C GLU A 1245 -24.60 7.01 28.56
N ARG A 1246 -24.76 6.65 27.28
CA ARG A 1246 -24.93 5.26 26.86
C ARG A 1246 -23.55 4.60 26.74
N ALA A 1247 -23.07 4.11 27.87
CA ALA A 1247 -21.85 3.32 27.97
C ALA A 1247 -22.13 2.06 28.79
N SER A 1248 -21.51 0.94 28.39
CA SER A 1248 -21.54 -0.30 29.16
C SER A 1248 -20.16 -0.95 29.12
N SER A 1249 -19.71 -1.44 30.26
CA SER A 1249 -18.44 -2.14 30.40
C SER A 1249 -18.69 -3.59 30.77
N THR A 1250 -17.86 -4.48 30.25
CA THR A 1250 -17.80 -5.88 30.70
C THR A 1250 -17.09 -6.02 32.06
N GLY A 1251 -16.52 -4.93 32.57
CA GLY A 1251 -15.54 -4.98 33.66
C GLY A 1251 -14.27 -5.67 33.20
N LEU A 1252 -13.54 -6.26 34.15
CA LEU A 1252 -12.38 -7.08 33.86
C LEU A 1252 -12.79 -8.49 33.44
N LEU A 1253 -12.33 -8.87 32.26
CA LEU A 1253 -12.41 -10.23 31.73
C LEU A 1253 -11.05 -10.91 31.88
N ALA A 1254 -11.04 -12.22 32.11
CA ALA A 1254 -9.80 -12.99 32.30
C ALA A 1254 -9.56 -13.97 31.15
N VAL A 1255 -8.29 -14.17 30.83
CA VAL A 1255 -7.78 -15.21 29.92
C VAL A 1255 -6.84 -16.12 30.72
N THR A 1256 -7.00 -17.43 30.56
CA THR A 1256 -6.23 -18.47 31.29
C THR A 1256 -5.57 -19.48 30.39
#